data_AF-A0A9N9BKA9-F1
#
_entry.id   AF-A0A9N9BKA9-F1
#
_cell.length_a   1.000
_cell.length_b   1.000
_cell.length_c   1.000
_cell.angle_alpha   90.00
_cell.angle_beta   90.00
_cell.angle_gamma   90.00
#
_symmetry.space_group_name_H-M   'P 1'
#
loop_
_entity.id
_entity.type
_entity.pdbx_description
1 polymer ?
#
loop_
_entity_poly.entity_id
_entity_poly.type
_entity_poly.pdbx_seq_one_letter_code
_entity_poly.pdbx_strand_id
1 'polypeptide(L)'
;FLFLRNIEEIEVSKVSSISAATSFQMDSLWKASVNGLDGDIRSKRKHIENGDVQIFQIEIELIDDSDNVQNDQWIIATGAQPNPDDFELQKYAKQHRLRVLGGVAALLKSKKYNKNSDDLFQDLNFPNYPHFPRIIVTNNQENEEPNNFKGRLFSTFSLPETTCLPVHLNGTWAQSSDRARLLIEKDNKLPDMDHQKLNWNRHILLEFLPDLHCKLLEEIIKLQNYKKIDFKNCISKFWPFPLSTHSHPKYVFSYGCKVLQCMIQSENLFQLINSDDHFYQHSQKVYFSGENNNIDILFKCLPVDNIENFYQLLRSDWDGIGAKKESLKSIIRKLPIWPVRFFPSMTNQSLKFAPVSIGYVLPKDFNMYKTKEEKIFLKSTDKIDNRILIDLDAAWREIHEYAFNDVELPEKNDQEYVDFLDSKFNYLFPNAFTDDLMPISKLFDYDNLVFRTVFGGDSNVFLHRNLTKHKSKLSNIGFNDELSPESFNRCAKHIEELQEINPPPDIRHRGFVLVDHFYKDLKKYDIEKIDRISFVPIAKFLGKPYDKYYNHSQFLECFDNIVHPQYKGVAWSQNALFAEDVIPPSNALEKYPSLGKPSDITVIKHLKFLRNKLIDDDEWRNDWKDTFVSNVFEVYDWLEEKCSSEKLMLSLYIKENEPLFLNLGKSQNPFDIDNWVSASNLVLNIEPGEDKYINPRLSKYYAMLKSAGVKEIKVPNFKIQVGEHDQSSIIIKNLLEFLSNQMNSLHDVVFNVNGEEIWASRIVLAASSEFFLQKFTSGECANSNPVTIDINDVSPTSVQLLALANDYGLDKLKELIELKLSRIVNRSNVRDILNLAEYLNASQLEEYCKRYIEVNVHS
;
A
#
# COMPACT_ATOMS: atom_id res chain seq x y z
N PHE A 1 38.54 -73.70 -17.45
CA PHE A 1 37.22 -73.05 -17.38
C PHE A 1 37.26 -71.57 -17.00
N LEU A 2 37.85 -71.17 -15.85
CA LEU A 2 38.08 -69.74 -15.51
C LEU A 2 38.88 -68.96 -16.56
N PHE A 3 39.77 -69.67 -17.28
CA PHE A 3 40.62 -69.11 -18.33
C PHE A 3 39.81 -68.54 -19.51
N LEU A 4 38.86 -69.30 -20.06
CA LEU A 4 37.99 -68.87 -21.18
C LEU A 4 36.89 -67.88 -20.75
N ARG A 5 36.78 -67.57 -19.45
CA ARG A 5 35.78 -66.66 -18.90
C ARG A 5 36.21 -65.19 -19.02
N ASN A 6 37.47 -64.92 -18.70
CA ASN A 6 37.98 -63.55 -18.53
C ASN A 6 39.11 -63.20 -19.50
N ILE A 7 39.70 -64.19 -20.18
CA ILE A 7 40.86 -63.99 -21.04
C ILE A 7 40.40 -63.97 -22.50
N GLU A 8 40.85 -62.95 -23.23
CA GLU A 8 40.59 -62.74 -24.66
C GLU A 8 41.76 -63.25 -25.50
N GLU A 9 42.97 -63.17 -24.96
CA GLU A 9 44.21 -63.53 -25.65
C GLU A 9 45.23 -64.09 -24.66
N ILE A 10 45.95 -65.14 -25.05
CA ILE A 10 47.14 -65.64 -24.38
C ILE A 10 48.24 -65.76 -25.39
N GLU A 11 49.41 -65.25 -25.04
CA GLU A 11 50.61 -65.37 -25.83
C GLU A 11 51.75 -65.88 -24.95
N VAL A 12 52.55 -66.78 -25.51
CA VAL A 12 53.85 -67.14 -24.95
C VAL A 12 54.90 -66.61 -25.90
N SER A 13 55.71 -65.68 -25.41
CA SER A 13 56.79 -65.09 -26.18
C SER A 13 58.13 -65.42 -25.54
N LYS A 14 59.14 -65.68 -26.37
CA LYS A 14 60.53 -65.80 -25.91
C LYS A 14 61.09 -64.39 -25.74
N VAL A 15 61.55 -64.09 -24.53
CA VAL A 15 62.29 -62.86 -24.26
C VAL A 15 63.76 -63.12 -24.61
N SER A 16 64.23 -62.52 -25.71
CA SER A 16 65.65 -62.53 -26.05
C SER A 16 66.39 -61.46 -25.23
N SER A 17 67.57 -61.81 -24.68
CA SER A 17 68.33 -60.93 -23.78
C SER A 17 69.00 -59.76 -24.52
N ILE A 18 68.87 -58.57 -23.94
CA ILE A 18 69.19 -57.24 -24.49
C ILE A 18 70.67 -56.85 -24.34
N SER A 19 71.24 -56.14 -25.34
CA SER A 19 72.32 -55.17 -25.15
C SER A 19 71.75 -53.75 -25.01
N ALA A 20 72.33 -52.96 -24.09
CA ALA A 20 71.70 -51.92 -23.27
C ALA A 20 71.14 -50.64 -23.94
N ALA A 21 70.44 -50.71 -25.07
CA ALA A 21 69.91 -49.49 -25.71
C ALA A 21 68.54 -49.59 -26.43
N THR A 22 67.82 -50.71 -26.38
CA THR A 22 66.50 -50.83 -27.05
C THR A 22 65.50 -51.68 -26.26
N SER A 23 64.21 -51.37 -26.44
CA SER A 23 63.05 -52.06 -25.84
C SER A 23 63.08 -53.58 -26.07
N PHE A 24 62.58 -54.36 -25.09
CA PHE A 24 62.44 -55.82 -25.18
C PHE A 24 61.83 -56.26 -26.52
N GLN A 25 62.57 -57.06 -27.29
CA GLN A 25 62.01 -57.74 -28.45
C GLN A 25 61.39 -59.06 -27.98
N MET A 26 60.08 -59.19 -28.14
CA MET A 26 59.31 -60.37 -27.80
C MET A 26 59.03 -61.14 -29.08
N ASP A 27 59.60 -62.33 -29.23
CA ASP A 27 59.30 -63.23 -30.34
C ASP A 27 58.18 -64.17 -29.90
N SER A 28 56.99 -64.05 -30.50
CA SER A 28 55.83 -64.89 -30.20
C SER A 28 56.10 -66.34 -30.59
N LEU A 29 56.02 -67.27 -29.64
CA LEU A 29 56.18 -68.72 -29.89
C LEU A 29 54.84 -69.39 -30.19
N TRP A 30 53.78 -68.93 -29.52
CA TRP A 30 52.41 -69.24 -29.90
C TRP A 30 51.47 -68.21 -29.29
N LYS A 31 50.34 -68.01 -29.97
CA LYS A 31 49.27 -67.10 -29.56
C LYS A 31 47.92 -67.77 -29.74
N ALA A 32 47.07 -67.65 -28.72
CA ALA A 32 45.66 -68.03 -28.79
C ALA A 32 44.80 -66.79 -28.55
N SER A 33 43.92 -66.47 -29.49
CA SER A 33 43.01 -65.32 -29.41
C SER A 33 41.56 -65.73 -29.66
N VAL A 34 40.66 -65.16 -28.88
CA VAL A 34 39.21 -65.32 -29.05
C VAL A 34 38.70 -64.30 -30.08
N ASN A 35 38.19 -64.79 -31.21
CA ASN A 35 37.72 -63.97 -32.31
C ASN A 35 36.19 -64.05 -32.46
N GLY A 36 35.59 -63.07 -33.15
CA GLY A 36 34.19 -63.14 -33.61
C GLY A 36 33.08 -62.96 -32.55
N LEU A 37 33.40 -62.68 -31.29
CA LEU A 37 32.39 -62.46 -30.23
C LEU A 37 31.85 -61.02 -30.23
N ASP A 38 30.51 -60.90 -30.28
CA ASP A 38 29.78 -59.66 -30.03
C ASP A 38 29.96 -59.15 -28.59
N GLY A 39 29.86 -57.84 -28.39
CA GLY A 39 30.11 -57.16 -27.11
C GLY A 39 29.21 -57.65 -25.98
N ASP A 40 27.95 -57.97 -26.28
CA ASP A 40 26.99 -58.43 -25.27
C ASP A 40 27.33 -59.86 -24.79
N ILE A 41 27.77 -60.73 -25.70
CA ILE A 41 28.23 -62.09 -25.39
C ILE A 41 29.54 -62.06 -24.58
N ARG A 42 30.48 -61.15 -24.90
CA ARG A 42 31.71 -60.95 -24.12
C ARG A 42 31.47 -60.49 -22.70
N SER A 43 30.39 -59.73 -22.47
CA SER A 43 29.99 -59.32 -21.13
C SER A 43 29.35 -60.48 -20.37
N LYS A 44 28.34 -61.15 -20.98
CA LYS A 44 27.62 -62.26 -20.36
C LYS A 44 28.54 -63.41 -19.96
N ARG A 45 29.53 -63.77 -20.79
CA ARG A 45 30.50 -64.84 -20.45
C ARG A 45 31.32 -64.57 -19.19
N LYS A 46 31.48 -63.31 -18.75
CA LYS A 46 32.26 -62.94 -17.55
C LYS A 46 31.48 -63.16 -16.25
N HIS A 47 30.16 -63.30 -16.35
CA HIS A 47 29.24 -63.41 -15.23
C HIS A 47 28.62 -64.82 -15.18
N ILE A 48 28.13 -65.23 -14.01
CA ILE A 48 27.39 -66.49 -13.84
C ILE A 48 26.03 -66.11 -13.28
N GLU A 49 24.97 -66.41 -14.00
CA GLU A 49 23.60 -66.26 -13.54
C GLU A 49 23.13 -67.54 -12.82
N ASN A 50 22.43 -67.36 -11.71
CA ASN A 50 21.96 -68.47 -10.89
C ASN A 50 20.68 -69.07 -11.50
N GLY A 51 20.67 -70.39 -11.71
CA GLY A 51 19.49 -71.13 -12.15
C GLY A 51 19.38 -71.31 -13.67
N ASP A 52 20.10 -70.52 -14.45
CA ASP A 52 20.09 -70.58 -15.91
C ASP A 52 21.44 -71.09 -16.46
N VAL A 53 21.38 -72.13 -17.29
CA VAL A 53 22.56 -72.61 -18.03
C VAL A 53 22.74 -71.72 -19.25
N GLN A 54 23.82 -70.96 -19.28
CA GLN A 54 24.18 -70.11 -20.41
C GLN A 54 25.15 -70.85 -21.33
N ILE A 55 24.86 -70.88 -22.62
CA ILE A 55 25.66 -71.56 -23.63
C ILE A 55 26.20 -70.52 -24.60
N PHE A 56 27.51 -70.53 -24.80
CA PHE A 56 28.22 -69.63 -25.70
C PHE A 56 28.92 -70.43 -26.78
N GLN A 57 28.89 -69.94 -28.01
CA GLN A 57 29.77 -70.40 -29.07
C GLN A 57 30.93 -69.41 -29.21
N ILE A 58 32.16 -69.90 -29.21
CA ILE A 58 33.38 -69.09 -29.24
C ILE A 58 34.30 -69.61 -30.34
N GLU A 59 34.92 -68.70 -31.08
CA GLU A 59 35.99 -69.04 -32.01
C GLU A 59 37.35 -68.71 -31.37
N ILE A 60 38.24 -69.70 -31.34
CA ILE A 60 39.60 -69.56 -30.83
C ILE A 60 40.54 -69.75 -32.02
N GLU A 61 41.28 -68.70 -32.34
CA GLU A 61 42.37 -68.73 -33.30
C GLU A 61 43.67 -69.01 -32.56
N LEU A 62 44.37 -70.05 -32.97
CA LEU A 62 45.67 -70.47 -32.47
C LEU A 62 46.70 -70.27 -33.59
N ILE A 63 47.75 -69.52 -33.31
CA ILE A 63 48.86 -69.26 -34.23
C ILE A 63 50.12 -69.81 -33.56
N ASP A 64 50.84 -70.69 -34.24
CA ASP A 64 52.13 -71.21 -33.79
C ASP A 64 53.31 -70.39 -34.34
N ASP A 65 54.53 -70.73 -33.90
CA ASP A 65 55.80 -70.11 -34.32
C ASP A 65 56.10 -70.24 -35.83
N SER A 66 55.30 -71.04 -36.55
CA SER A 66 55.43 -71.34 -37.98
C SER A 66 54.32 -70.69 -38.82
N ASP A 67 53.57 -69.74 -38.24
CA ASP A 67 52.39 -69.08 -38.82
C ASP A 67 51.26 -70.04 -39.25
N ASN A 68 51.23 -71.27 -38.71
CA ASN A 68 50.06 -72.13 -38.92
C ASN A 68 48.91 -71.62 -38.08
N VAL A 69 47.77 -71.41 -38.72
CA VAL A 69 46.56 -70.94 -38.06
C VAL A 69 45.60 -72.12 -37.88
N GLN A 70 45.26 -72.39 -36.62
CA GLN A 70 44.19 -73.30 -36.24
C GLN A 70 43.01 -72.48 -35.72
N ASN A 71 41.89 -72.53 -36.44
CA ASN A 71 40.64 -71.90 -36.04
C ASN A 71 39.67 -72.95 -35.50
N ASP A 72 39.43 -72.87 -34.18
CA ASP A 72 38.57 -73.78 -33.45
C ASP A 72 37.28 -73.09 -33.03
N GLN A 73 36.13 -73.65 -33.42
CA GLN A 73 34.83 -73.30 -32.88
C GLN A 73 34.54 -74.20 -31.67
N TRP A 74 34.37 -73.59 -30.51
CA TRP A 74 34.03 -74.22 -29.24
C TRP A 74 32.62 -73.85 -28.82
N ILE A 75 31.92 -74.77 -28.17
CA ILE A 75 30.74 -74.46 -27.37
C ILE A 75 31.09 -74.59 -25.89
N ILE A 76 30.69 -73.61 -25.10
CA ILE A 76 30.96 -73.53 -23.68
C ILE A 76 29.63 -73.34 -22.98
N ALA A 77 29.24 -74.32 -22.17
CA ALA A 77 28.13 -74.19 -21.25
C ALA A 77 28.65 -73.79 -19.86
N THR A 78 28.11 -72.72 -19.30
CA THR A 78 28.36 -72.28 -17.92
C THR A 78 27.05 -72.23 -17.15
N GLY A 79 27.00 -72.86 -15.98
CA GLY A 79 25.84 -72.79 -15.10
C GLY A 79 26.17 -73.18 -13.68
N ALA A 80 25.31 -72.77 -12.75
CA ALA A 80 25.29 -73.29 -11.39
C ALA A 80 24.10 -74.26 -11.28
N GLN A 81 24.33 -75.49 -10.81
CA GLN A 81 23.18 -76.36 -10.50
C GLN A 81 22.36 -75.74 -9.35
N PRO A 82 21.02 -75.92 -9.35
CA PRO A 82 20.22 -75.67 -8.16
C PRO A 82 20.77 -76.47 -6.97
N ASN A 83 20.58 -75.96 -5.75
CA ASN A 83 20.96 -76.73 -4.55
C ASN A 83 20.25 -78.10 -4.57
N PRO A 84 20.89 -79.19 -4.10
CA PRO A 84 20.27 -80.51 -4.04
C PRO A 84 18.90 -80.43 -3.36
N ASP A 85 17.89 -81.16 -3.81
CA ASP A 85 16.56 -81.15 -3.17
C ASP A 85 16.56 -81.78 -1.75
N ASP A 86 17.67 -82.41 -1.37
CA ASP A 86 17.90 -82.93 -0.02
C ASP A 86 18.09 -81.79 1.00
N PHE A 87 17.26 -81.80 2.04
CA PHE A 87 17.16 -80.73 3.03
C PHE A 87 18.43 -80.55 3.87
N GLU A 88 19.13 -81.63 4.23
CA GLU A 88 20.35 -81.56 5.03
C GLU A 88 21.53 -81.06 4.19
N LEU A 89 21.63 -81.49 2.93
CA LEU A 89 22.59 -80.93 1.98
C LEU A 89 22.31 -79.46 1.65
N GLN A 90 21.04 -79.06 1.54
CA GLN A 90 20.64 -77.65 1.39
C GLN A 90 21.02 -76.80 2.59
N LYS A 91 20.81 -77.33 3.81
CA LYS A 91 21.17 -76.65 5.05
C LYS A 91 22.68 -76.51 5.17
N TYR A 92 23.44 -77.56 4.89
CA TYR A 92 24.90 -77.55 4.87
C TYR A 92 25.45 -76.59 3.79
N ALA A 93 24.93 -76.64 2.57
CA ALA A 93 25.32 -75.75 1.47
C ALA A 93 24.94 -74.29 1.75
N LYS A 94 23.79 -74.01 2.37
CA LYS A 94 23.43 -72.65 2.85
C LYS A 94 24.33 -72.17 3.98
N GLN A 95 24.60 -73.04 4.95
CA GLN A 95 25.41 -72.71 6.13
C GLN A 95 26.87 -72.41 5.77
N HIS A 96 27.42 -73.13 4.78
CA HIS A 96 28.80 -72.94 4.31
C HIS A 96 28.89 -72.18 2.97
N ARG A 97 27.77 -71.68 2.44
CA ARG A 97 27.65 -70.98 1.14
C ARG A 97 28.34 -71.72 -0.03
N LEU A 98 28.28 -73.05 -0.03
CA LEU A 98 28.85 -73.91 -1.06
C LEU A 98 27.92 -73.93 -2.28
N ARG A 99 28.49 -73.80 -3.49
CA ARG A 99 27.78 -73.95 -4.77
C ARG A 99 28.53 -74.94 -5.66
N VAL A 100 27.80 -75.84 -6.32
CA VAL A 100 28.38 -76.72 -7.34
C VAL A 100 28.45 -75.93 -8.66
N LEU A 101 29.66 -75.54 -9.04
CA LEU A 101 29.92 -74.84 -10.30
C LEU A 101 30.40 -75.85 -11.33
N GLY A 102 29.63 -76.04 -12.40
CA GLY A 102 29.95 -76.94 -13.50
C GLY A 102 29.98 -76.18 -14.81
N GLY A 103 31.02 -76.41 -15.61
CA GLY A 103 31.08 -75.94 -16.99
C GLY A 103 31.61 -77.05 -17.88
N VAL A 104 30.99 -77.23 -19.05
CA VAL A 104 31.40 -78.21 -20.06
C VAL A 104 31.76 -77.46 -21.34
N ALA A 105 32.96 -77.72 -21.86
CA ALA A 105 33.43 -77.15 -23.11
C ALA A 105 33.58 -78.30 -24.11
N ALA A 106 33.01 -78.14 -25.29
CA ALA A 106 33.15 -79.11 -26.37
C ALA A 106 33.59 -78.40 -27.64
N LEU A 107 34.56 -78.99 -28.33
CA LEU A 107 35.02 -78.52 -29.64
C LEU A 107 33.97 -78.92 -30.68
N LEU A 108 33.40 -77.94 -31.39
CA LEU A 108 32.42 -78.16 -32.46
C LEU A 108 33.11 -78.40 -33.81
N LYS A 109 34.17 -77.64 -34.09
CA LYS A 109 34.86 -77.67 -35.39
C LYS A 109 36.27 -77.12 -35.25
N SER A 110 37.24 -77.74 -35.92
CA SER A 110 38.62 -77.25 -36.00
C SER A 110 39.03 -77.20 -37.47
N LYS A 111 39.57 -76.08 -37.93
CA LYS A 111 40.19 -75.93 -39.26
C LYS A 111 41.63 -75.49 -39.11
N LYS A 112 42.55 -76.25 -39.72
CA LYS A 112 43.97 -75.90 -39.81
C LYS A 112 44.31 -75.47 -41.23
N TYR A 113 44.98 -74.33 -41.36
CA TYR A 113 45.57 -73.89 -42.62
C TYR A 113 46.88 -73.17 -42.35
N ASN A 114 47.81 -73.26 -43.30
CA ASN A 114 49.04 -72.49 -43.25
C ASN A 114 48.74 -71.14 -43.92
N LYS A 115 49.07 -70.03 -43.26
CA LYS A 115 48.80 -68.68 -43.80
C LYS A 115 49.56 -68.41 -45.11
N ASN A 116 50.58 -69.21 -45.42
CA ASN A 116 51.49 -69.03 -46.56
C ASN A 116 51.29 -70.01 -47.74
N SER A 117 50.16 -70.75 -47.82
CA SER A 117 49.89 -71.63 -48.97
C SER A 117 48.65 -71.17 -49.77
N ASP A 118 48.89 -70.57 -50.94
CA ASP A 118 47.90 -70.24 -51.97
C ASP A 118 47.36 -71.53 -52.63
N ASP A 119 46.04 -71.78 -52.55
CA ASP A 119 45.31 -72.41 -53.64
C ASP A 119 43.80 -72.11 -53.59
N LEU A 120 43.27 -71.78 -54.78
CA LEU A 120 41.97 -71.17 -55.07
C LEU A 120 40.75 -72.08 -54.84
N PHE A 121 39.65 -71.55 -54.30
CA PHE A 121 38.33 -71.50 -54.97
C PHE A 121 37.37 -70.50 -54.25
N GLN A 122 36.79 -69.62 -55.08
CA GLN A 122 35.81 -68.56 -54.79
C GLN A 122 34.46 -69.16 -54.30
N ASP A 123 33.67 -68.54 -53.42
CA ASP A 123 32.71 -67.44 -53.67
C ASP A 123 31.98 -67.22 -52.30
N LEU A 124 31.81 -66.04 -51.70
CA LEU A 124 30.92 -64.92 -52.04
C LEU A 124 31.25 -63.71 -51.15
N ASN A 125 31.29 -62.53 -51.76
CA ASN A 125 31.50 -61.22 -51.14
C ASN A 125 30.46 -60.84 -50.06
N PHE A 126 30.93 -60.18 -48.99
CA PHE A 126 30.29 -58.98 -48.45
C PHE A 126 31.37 -57.91 -48.10
N PRO A 127 31.04 -56.60 -48.23
CA PRO A 127 32.02 -55.56 -48.58
C PRO A 127 32.63 -54.77 -47.40
N ASN A 128 33.83 -54.24 -47.65
CA ASN A 128 34.42 -52.93 -47.26
C ASN A 128 34.41 -52.50 -45.76
N TYR A 129 35.55 -52.64 -45.06
CA TYR A 129 36.58 -51.60 -44.73
C TYR A 129 36.32 -50.84 -43.41
N PRO A 130 37.31 -50.17 -42.74
CA PRO A 130 38.77 -50.18 -42.93
C PRO A 130 39.63 -50.26 -41.63
N HIS A 131 40.89 -50.68 -41.84
CA HIS A 131 42.13 -50.30 -41.14
C HIS A 131 42.20 -50.13 -39.61
N PHE A 132 42.88 -51.10 -38.99
CA PHE A 132 43.71 -50.91 -37.80
C PHE A 132 44.88 -49.95 -38.09
N PRO A 133 45.15 -48.94 -37.25
CA PRO A 133 46.44 -48.27 -37.21
C PRO A 133 47.41 -49.06 -36.33
N ARG A 134 48.58 -49.37 -36.90
CA ARG A 134 49.84 -49.60 -36.18
C ARG A 134 50.09 -48.45 -35.20
N ILE A 135 50.24 -48.74 -33.91
CA ILE A 135 50.77 -47.76 -32.96
C ILE A 135 52.28 -47.78 -33.06
N ILE A 136 52.81 -46.77 -33.75
CA ILE A 136 54.19 -46.32 -33.66
C ILE A 136 54.25 -45.41 -32.43
N VAL A 137 55.05 -45.77 -31.42
CA VAL A 137 55.36 -44.87 -30.31
C VAL A 137 56.29 -43.78 -30.83
N THR A 138 55.74 -42.60 -31.06
CA THR A 138 56.52 -41.36 -31.20
C THR A 138 56.13 -40.48 -30.03
N ASN A 139 57.14 -40.13 -29.21
CA ASN A 139 57.03 -39.09 -28.20
C ASN A 139 56.79 -37.76 -28.91
N ASN A 140 55.56 -37.25 -28.86
CA ASN A 140 55.28 -35.84 -29.04
C ASN A 140 54.37 -35.40 -27.90
N GLN A 141 54.93 -34.52 -27.06
CA GLN A 141 54.19 -33.73 -26.10
C GLN A 141 53.19 -32.86 -26.85
N GLU A 142 51.91 -32.97 -26.52
CA GLU A 142 50.94 -31.87 -26.49
C GLU A 142 49.61 -32.37 -25.92
N ASN A 143 49.17 -31.74 -24.82
CA ASN A 143 47.80 -31.75 -24.27
C ASN A 143 47.15 -33.13 -24.02
N GLU A 144 47.66 -33.88 -23.03
CA GLU A 144 46.86 -34.95 -22.42
C GLU A 144 45.80 -34.33 -21.49
N GLU A 145 44.52 -34.49 -21.87
CA GLU A 145 43.45 -34.60 -20.86
C GLU A 145 43.88 -35.60 -19.78
N PRO A 146 43.52 -35.41 -18.50
CA PRO A 146 43.99 -36.28 -17.42
C PRO A 146 43.63 -37.73 -17.73
N ASN A 147 44.63 -38.49 -18.19
CA ASN A 147 44.55 -39.91 -18.50
C ASN A 147 43.90 -40.60 -17.30
N ASN A 148 42.69 -41.10 -17.49
CA ASN A 148 41.77 -41.57 -16.46
C ASN A 148 42.20 -42.97 -15.98
N PHE A 149 43.46 -43.09 -15.56
CA PHE A 149 44.04 -44.32 -15.06
C PHE A 149 43.33 -44.72 -13.77
N LYS A 150 42.53 -45.77 -13.86
CA LYS A 150 41.82 -46.35 -12.72
C LYS A 150 42.65 -47.50 -12.19
N GLY A 151 43.16 -47.33 -10.98
CA GLY A 151 43.82 -48.40 -10.24
C GLY A 151 42.94 -49.65 -10.15
N ARG A 152 43.58 -50.79 -9.88
CA ARG A 152 42.92 -52.09 -9.74
C ARG A 152 43.52 -52.83 -8.57
N LEU A 153 42.72 -53.71 -7.98
CA LEU A 153 43.17 -54.55 -6.88
C LEU A 153 43.65 -55.90 -7.42
N PHE A 154 44.79 -56.34 -6.90
CA PHE A 154 45.41 -57.62 -7.21
C PHE A 154 45.64 -58.39 -5.91
N SER A 155 45.31 -59.68 -5.91
CA SER A 155 45.68 -60.62 -4.83
C SER A 155 46.42 -61.85 -5.36
N THR A 156 46.80 -61.79 -6.65
CA THR A 156 47.51 -62.75 -7.54
C THR A 156 47.02 -62.53 -8.98
N PHE A 157 45.69 -62.35 -9.14
CA PHE A 157 45.01 -61.93 -10.38
C PHE A 157 44.24 -60.63 -10.15
N SER A 158 43.89 -59.94 -11.24
CA SER A 158 43.03 -58.75 -11.19
C SER A 158 41.67 -59.12 -10.60
N LEU A 159 41.27 -58.39 -9.56
CA LEU A 159 39.92 -58.47 -9.04
C LEU A 159 38.96 -57.71 -9.98
N PRO A 160 37.64 -58.04 -9.98
CA PRO A 160 36.66 -57.34 -10.80
C PRO A 160 36.49 -55.86 -10.43
N GLU A 161 36.89 -55.49 -9.21
CA GLU A 161 36.75 -54.14 -8.68
C GLU A 161 37.92 -53.24 -9.12
N THR A 162 37.54 -52.05 -9.59
CA THR A 162 38.50 -50.95 -9.82
C THR A 162 38.62 -50.13 -8.54
N THR A 163 39.83 -49.65 -8.25
CA THR A 163 40.05 -48.65 -7.20
C THR A 163 39.99 -47.27 -7.81
N CYS A 164 39.43 -46.32 -7.09
CA CYS A 164 39.45 -44.90 -7.47
C CYS A 164 40.80 -44.22 -7.16
N LEU A 165 41.87 -45.03 -7.00
CA LEU A 165 43.23 -44.58 -6.71
C LEU A 165 44.08 -44.52 -7.99
N PRO A 166 45.06 -43.61 -8.07
CA PRO A 166 45.95 -43.46 -9.21
C PRO A 166 47.04 -44.55 -9.30
N VAL A 167 46.90 -45.66 -8.56
CA VAL A 167 47.87 -46.76 -8.48
C VAL A 167 47.17 -48.11 -8.44
N HIS A 168 47.83 -49.15 -8.93
CA HIS A 168 47.39 -50.52 -8.67
C HIS A 168 47.76 -50.94 -7.24
N LEU A 169 46.86 -51.63 -6.57
CA LEU A 169 47.08 -52.14 -5.22
C LEU A 169 47.21 -53.66 -5.27
N ASN A 170 48.42 -54.17 -5.02
CA ASN A 170 48.66 -55.61 -4.92
C ASN A 170 48.83 -56.01 -3.45
N GLY A 171 48.04 -56.97 -2.98
CA GLY A 171 48.07 -57.44 -1.60
C GLY A 171 47.08 -58.56 -1.31
N THR A 172 47.17 -59.13 -0.10
CA THR A 172 46.27 -60.21 0.32
C THR A 172 44.94 -59.65 0.82
N TRP A 173 43.97 -59.54 -0.09
CA TRP A 173 42.64 -59.03 0.20
C TRP A 173 41.66 -60.14 0.59
N ALA A 174 40.86 -59.92 1.63
CA ALA A 174 39.84 -60.89 2.03
C ALA A 174 38.61 -60.77 1.11
N GLN A 175 38.30 -61.84 0.38
CA GLN A 175 37.15 -61.90 -0.53
C GLN A 175 35.88 -62.42 0.18
N SER A 176 34.72 -62.08 -0.38
CA SER A 176 33.44 -62.68 0.01
C SER A 176 33.45 -64.20 -0.14
N SER A 177 32.57 -64.89 0.59
CA SER A 177 32.47 -66.35 0.53
C SER A 177 32.14 -66.90 -0.87
N ASP A 178 31.45 -66.13 -1.71
CA ASP A 178 31.17 -66.42 -3.13
C ASP A 178 32.27 -65.93 -4.10
N ARG A 179 33.35 -65.32 -3.57
CA ARG A 179 34.47 -64.71 -4.30
C ARG A 179 34.04 -63.69 -5.37
N ALA A 180 32.82 -63.17 -5.27
CA ALA A 180 32.24 -62.27 -6.26
C ALA A 180 32.56 -60.80 -5.99
N ARG A 181 32.86 -60.41 -4.75
CA ARG A 181 33.12 -59.03 -4.33
C ARG A 181 34.10 -58.92 -3.16
N LEU A 182 34.70 -57.75 -2.98
CA LEU A 182 35.45 -57.40 -1.79
C LEU A 182 34.51 -56.95 -0.67
N LEU A 183 34.83 -57.37 0.54
CA LEU A 183 34.09 -56.97 1.74
C LEU A 183 34.71 -55.68 2.29
N ILE A 184 34.14 -54.52 1.95
CA ILE A 184 34.63 -53.20 2.40
C ILE A 184 33.53 -52.39 3.13
N GLU A 185 32.29 -52.46 2.65
CA GLU A 185 31.13 -51.81 3.26
C GLU A 185 30.29 -52.79 4.10
N LYS A 186 29.62 -52.27 5.14
CA LYS A 186 28.75 -53.09 6.00
C LYS A 186 27.49 -53.49 5.24
N ASP A 187 27.25 -54.78 5.13
CA ASP A 187 25.97 -55.33 4.68
C ASP A 187 25.31 -56.01 5.88
N ASN A 188 24.11 -55.56 6.29
CA ASN A 188 23.45 -55.99 7.53
C ASN A 188 23.02 -57.48 7.52
N LYS A 189 23.34 -58.22 6.46
CA LYS A 189 23.03 -59.64 6.25
C LYS A 189 24.28 -60.54 6.18
N LEU A 190 25.44 -60.07 6.66
CA LEU A 190 26.70 -60.84 6.66
C LEU A 190 26.78 -61.80 7.87
N PRO A 191 27.21 -63.06 7.68
CA PRO A 191 27.51 -63.99 8.77
C PRO A 191 28.84 -63.63 9.49
N ASP A 192 29.00 -64.06 10.74
CA ASP A 192 30.13 -63.72 11.64
C ASP A 192 31.53 -63.88 11.03
N MET A 193 31.76 -64.91 10.20
CA MET A 193 33.07 -65.14 9.57
C MET A 193 33.44 -64.08 8.52
N ASP A 194 32.46 -63.45 7.88
CA ASP A 194 32.70 -62.39 6.90
C ASP A 194 32.85 -61.01 7.59
N HIS A 195 32.42 -60.86 8.85
CA HIS A 195 32.69 -59.66 9.65
C HIS A 195 34.18 -59.49 9.99
N GLN A 196 34.90 -60.58 10.29
CA GLN A 196 36.35 -60.51 10.55
C GLN A 196 37.13 -60.14 9.27
N LYS A 197 36.74 -60.69 8.12
CA LYS A 197 37.32 -60.35 6.80
C LYS A 197 37.08 -58.89 6.42
N LEU A 198 35.87 -58.38 6.69
CA LEU A 198 35.53 -56.97 6.52
C LEU A 198 36.42 -56.06 7.38
N ASN A 199 36.61 -56.42 8.66
CA ASN A 199 37.49 -55.65 9.56
C ASN A 199 38.95 -55.66 9.09
N TRP A 200 39.45 -56.80 8.59
CA TRP A 200 40.79 -56.92 8.02
C TRP A 200 40.99 -55.99 6.83
N ASN A 201 40.09 -56.03 5.83
CA ASN A 201 40.17 -55.13 4.67
C ASN A 201 40.07 -53.66 5.07
N ARG A 202 39.18 -53.31 6.02
CA ARG A 202 39.07 -51.94 6.54
C ARG A 202 40.31 -51.48 7.30
N HIS A 203 40.96 -52.38 8.05
CA HIS A 203 42.20 -52.07 8.75
C HIS A 203 43.33 -51.79 7.75
N ILE A 204 43.49 -52.63 6.72
CA ILE A 204 44.45 -52.37 5.64
C ILE A 204 44.15 -51.03 4.96
N LEU A 205 42.88 -50.79 4.57
CA LEU A 205 42.49 -49.58 3.85
C LEU A 205 42.64 -48.31 4.70
N LEU A 206 42.17 -48.28 5.93
CA LEU A 206 42.01 -47.03 6.69
C LEU A 206 43.13 -46.76 7.70
N GLU A 207 43.96 -47.76 8.02
CA GLU A 207 45.05 -47.61 9.00
C GLU A 207 46.43 -47.87 8.39
N PHE A 208 46.61 -48.84 7.47
CA PHE A 208 47.94 -49.16 6.92
C PHE A 208 48.27 -48.49 5.58
N LEU A 209 47.34 -48.56 4.62
CA LEU A 209 47.53 -47.96 3.29
C LEU A 209 47.70 -46.44 3.28
N PRO A 210 47.11 -45.65 4.20
CA PRO A 210 47.34 -44.20 4.21
C PRO A 210 48.80 -43.82 4.47
N ASP A 211 49.48 -44.51 5.39
CA ASP A 211 50.91 -44.28 5.66
C ASP A 211 51.77 -44.73 4.48
N LEU A 212 51.44 -45.86 3.86
CA LEU A 212 52.13 -46.32 2.65
C LEU A 212 51.93 -45.36 1.48
N HIS A 213 50.76 -44.75 1.34
CA HIS A 213 50.50 -43.74 0.33
C HIS A 213 51.45 -42.55 0.52
N CYS A 214 51.60 -42.07 1.76
CA CYS A 214 52.52 -40.97 2.07
C CYS A 214 53.98 -41.35 1.74
N LYS A 215 54.43 -42.55 2.13
CA LYS A 215 55.77 -43.05 1.79
C LYS A 215 56.00 -43.19 0.29
N LEU A 216 55.00 -43.68 -0.44
CA LEU A 216 55.06 -43.76 -1.90
C LEU A 216 55.22 -42.36 -2.50
N LEU A 217 54.45 -41.39 -2.03
CA LEU A 217 54.53 -40.01 -2.50
C LEU A 217 55.89 -39.38 -2.18
N GLU A 218 56.44 -39.63 -0.99
CA GLU A 218 57.80 -39.19 -0.61
C GLU A 218 58.87 -39.72 -1.58
N GLU A 219 58.83 -41.01 -1.92
CA GLU A 219 59.77 -41.60 -2.88
C GLU A 219 59.58 -41.07 -4.30
N ILE A 220 58.33 -40.85 -4.74
CA ILE A 220 58.03 -40.27 -6.04
C ILE A 220 58.56 -38.83 -6.12
N ILE A 221 58.37 -38.01 -5.07
CA ILE A 221 58.89 -36.64 -5.01
C ILE A 221 60.42 -36.65 -5.06
N LYS A 222 61.08 -37.56 -4.32
CA LYS A 222 62.55 -37.73 -4.43
C LYS A 222 62.98 -38.01 -5.86
N LEU A 223 62.32 -38.96 -6.54
CA LEU A 223 62.63 -39.31 -7.93
C LEU A 223 62.40 -38.14 -8.90
N GLN A 224 61.36 -37.34 -8.68
CA GLN A 224 61.13 -36.10 -9.44
C GLN A 224 62.23 -35.06 -9.18
N ASN A 225 62.59 -34.81 -7.92
CA ASN A 225 63.66 -33.87 -7.54
C ASN A 225 65.02 -34.30 -8.14
N TYR A 226 65.27 -35.61 -8.28
CA TYR A 226 66.44 -36.16 -8.98
C TYR A 226 66.30 -36.21 -10.51
N LYS A 227 65.23 -35.63 -11.08
CA LYS A 227 64.93 -35.60 -12.52
C LYS A 227 64.88 -36.98 -13.21
N LYS A 228 64.53 -38.03 -12.45
CA LYS A 228 64.37 -39.40 -12.97
C LYS A 228 62.98 -39.66 -13.53
N ILE A 229 62.00 -38.85 -13.15
CA ILE A 229 60.61 -38.90 -13.60
C ILE A 229 60.16 -37.49 -13.93
N ASP A 230 59.41 -37.34 -15.03
CA ASP A 230 58.87 -36.05 -15.47
C ASP A 230 57.34 -36.02 -15.25
N PHE A 231 56.94 -35.58 -14.06
CA PHE A 231 55.54 -35.29 -13.75
C PHE A 231 55.39 -33.79 -13.50
N LYS A 232 54.40 -33.14 -14.10
CA LYS A 232 54.12 -31.70 -13.88
C LYS A 232 53.91 -31.37 -12.40
N ASN A 233 53.19 -32.23 -11.67
CA ASN A 233 53.07 -32.17 -10.21
C ASN A 233 52.68 -33.55 -9.66
N CYS A 234 53.57 -34.19 -8.90
CA CYS A 234 53.29 -35.50 -8.30
C CYS A 234 52.13 -35.47 -7.29
N ILE A 235 52.03 -34.44 -6.46
CA ILE A 235 51.03 -34.35 -5.41
C ILE A 235 49.62 -34.24 -6.02
N SER A 236 49.46 -33.41 -7.05
CA SER A 236 48.19 -33.32 -7.78
C SER A 236 47.84 -34.62 -8.50
N LYS A 237 48.83 -35.32 -9.08
CA LYS A 237 48.61 -36.57 -9.82
C LYS A 237 48.23 -37.75 -8.91
N PHE A 238 48.84 -37.80 -7.72
CA PHE A 238 48.61 -38.83 -6.72
C PHE A 238 47.65 -38.38 -5.61
N TRP A 239 46.83 -37.36 -5.86
CA TRP A 239 45.86 -36.86 -4.89
C TRP A 239 44.88 -37.98 -4.47
N PRO A 240 44.63 -38.20 -3.17
CA PRO A 240 43.90 -39.38 -2.71
C PRO A 240 42.38 -39.28 -2.87
N PHE A 241 41.88 -38.19 -3.46
CA PHE A 241 40.47 -37.98 -3.75
C PHE A 241 40.22 -38.02 -5.27
N PRO A 242 39.25 -38.81 -5.75
CA PRO A 242 38.94 -38.92 -7.18
C PRO A 242 38.15 -37.70 -7.69
N LEU A 243 37.89 -37.67 -9.01
CA LEU A 243 37.02 -36.66 -9.61
C LEU A 243 35.56 -36.83 -9.14
N SER A 244 34.86 -35.73 -8.88
CA SER A 244 33.48 -35.71 -8.37
C SER A 244 32.42 -36.20 -9.35
N THR A 245 32.75 -36.36 -10.64
CA THR A 245 31.83 -36.71 -11.74
C THR A 245 31.37 -38.17 -11.74
N HIS A 246 31.88 -39.01 -10.84
CA HIS A 246 31.56 -40.43 -10.77
C HIS A 246 31.02 -40.82 -9.39
N SER A 247 30.07 -41.77 -9.35
CA SER A 247 29.61 -42.36 -8.09
C SER A 247 30.71 -43.26 -7.54
N HIS A 248 31.24 -42.91 -6.37
CA HIS A 248 32.31 -43.64 -5.69
C HIS A 248 31.78 -44.34 -4.44
N PRO A 249 32.34 -45.50 -4.05
CA PRO A 249 32.05 -46.11 -2.76
C PRO A 249 32.40 -45.19 -1.58
N LYS A 250 31.63 -45.24 -0.49
CA LYS A 250 31.77 -44.34 0.67
C LYS A 250 33.12 -44.48 1.36
N TYR A 251 33.76 -45.64 1.25
CA TYR A 251 35.07 -45.88 1.83
C TYR A 251 36.18 -45.06 1.16
N VAL A 252 36.00 -44.62 -0.09
CA VAL A 252 37.02 -43.87 -0.83
C VAL A 252 37.25 -42.50 -0.20
N PHE A 253 36.18 -41.80 0.17
CA PHE A 253 36.30 -40.53 0.89
C PHE A 253 36.91 -40.71 2.29
N SER A 254 36.54 -41.79 2.99
CA SER A 254 37.13 -42.15 4.30
C SER A 254 38.64 -42.41 4.19
N TYR A 255 39.06 -43.11 3.14
CA TYR A 255 40.46 -43.37 2.83
C TYR A 255 41.20 -42.07 2.53
N GLY A 256 40.66 -41.23 1.65
CA GLY A 256 41.27 -39.95 1.30
C GLY A 256 41.45 -39.03 2.52
N CYS A 257 40.47 -38.98 3.42
CA CYS A 257 40.59 -38.22 4.67
C CYS A 257 41.72 -38.74 5.57
N LYS A 258 41.91 -40.06 5.65
CA LYS A 258 43.02 -40.66 6.40
C LYS A 258 44.38 -40.37 5.77
N VAL A 259 44.48 -40.47 4.44
CA VAL A 259 45.71 -40.08 3.72
C VAL A 259 46.02 -38.62 3.97
N LEU A 260 45.02 -37.72 3.88
CA LEU A 260 45.18 -36.30 4.15
C LEU A 260 45.68 -36.04 5.58
N GLN A 261 45.15 -36.77 6.57
CA GLN A 261 45.64 -36.70 7.97
C GLN A 261 47.12 -37.09 8.06
N CYS A 262 47.51 -38.22 7.46
CA CYS A 262 48.90 -38.67 7.44
C CYS A 262 49.82 -37.69 6.69
N MET A 263 49.36 -37.13 5.56
CA MET A 263 50.12 -36.14 4.79
C MET A 263 50.38 -34.89 5.62
N ILE A 264 49.37 -34.31 6.26
CA ILE A 264 49.50 -33.10 7.10
C ILE A 264 50.44 -33.33 8.29
N GLN A 265 50.51 -34.57 8.80
CA GLN A 265 51.38 -34.95 9.92
C GLN A 265 52.82 -35.34 9.50
N SER A 266 53.09 -35.60 8.22
CA SER A 266 54.42 -36.01 7.75
C SER A 266 55.34 -34.82 7.53
N GLU A 267 56.25 -34.57 8.48
CA GLU A 267 57.29 -33.55 8.32
C GLU A 267 58.24 -33.84 7.15
N ASN A 268 58.56 -35.12 6.93
CA ASN A 268 59.45 -35.56 5.85
C ASN A 268 58.89 -35.20 4.47
N LEU A 269 57.57 -35.36 4.28
CA LEU A 269 56.91 -35.02 3.03
C LEU A 269 57.09 -33.53 2.72
N PHE A 270 56.85 -32.64 3.68
CA PHE A 270 56.95 -31.19 3.47
C PHE A 270 58.39 -30.71 3.29
N GLN A 271 59.38 -31.35 3.89
CA GLN A 271 60.80 -31.06 3.64
C GLN A 271 61.23 -31.37 2.20
N LEU A 272 60.59 -32.33 1.55
CA LEU A 272 60.92 -32.75 0.19
C LEU A 272 60.24 -31.91 -0.90
N ILE A 273 59.20 -31.15 -0.57
CA ILE A 273 58.46 -30.32 -1.52
C ILE A 273 59.27 -29.07 -1.86
N ASN A 274 59.79 -29.00 -3.08
CA ASN A 274 60.45 -27.81 -3.60
C ASN A 274 59.42 -26.80 -4.16
N SER A 275 59.49 -25.53 -3.74
CA SER A 275 58.53 -24.49 -4.13
C SER A 275 58.53 -24.19 -5.63
N ASP A 276 59.68 -24.32 -6.29
CA ASP A 276 59.85 -23.91 -7.69
C ASP A 276 59.27 -24.94 -8.68
N ASP A 277 59.24 -26.22 -8.30
CA ASP A 277 58.81 -27.33 -9.18
C ASP A 277 57.37 -27.79 -8.91
N HIS A 278 56.83 -27.54 -7.71
CA HIS A 278 55.55 -28.11 -7.28
C HIS A 278 54.43 -27.09 -7.04
N PHE A 279 54.69 -25.79 -6.98
CA PHE A 279 53.63 -24.83 -6.69
C PHE A 279 52.91 -24.35 -7.95
N TYR A 280 51.58 -24.36 -7.90
CA TYR A 280 50.74 -23.75 -8.92
C TYR A 280 50.60 -22.24 -8.66
N GLN A 281 50.56 -21.44 -9.74
CA GLN A 281 50.39 -19.99 -9.69
C GLN A 281 48.90 -19.59 -9.52
N HIS A 282 48.29 -19.98 -8.40
CA HIS A 282 46.92 -19.57 -8.02
C HIS A 282 46.83 -18.98 -6.62
N SER A 283 47.94 -18.46 -6.08
CA SER A 283 48.02 -17.85 -4.75
C SER A 283 47.01 -16.74 -4.48
N GLN A 284 46.51 -16.07 -5.53
CA GLN A 284 45.48 -15.04 -5.41
C GLN A 284 44.05 -15.61 -5.36
N LYS A 285 43.85 -16.88 -5.76
CA LYS A 285 42.54 -17.55 -5.83
C LYS A 285 42.18 -18.36 -4.59
N VAL A 286 43.13 -18.68 -3.74
CA VAL A 286 42.93 -19.50 -2.54
C VAL A 286 43.57 -18.79 -1.37
N TYR A 287 42.86 -18.71 -0.24
CA TYR A 287 43.37 -18.02 0.94
C TYR A 287 44.49 -18.85 1.56
N PHE A 288 45.63 -18.20 1.81
CA PHE A 288 46.74 -18.77 2.55
C PHE A 288 47.08 -17.83 3.71
N SER A 289 47.24 -18.39 4.90
CA SER A 289 47.50 -17.66 6.14
C SER A 289 48.87 -16.98 6.20
N GLY A 290 49.74 -17.25 5.23
CA GLY A 290 51.09 -16.67 5.13
C GLY A 290 52.12 -17.34 6.05
N GLU A 291 51.67 -18.14 7.02
CA GLU A 291 52.52 -18.99 7.84
C GLU A 291 53.00 -20.21 7.02
N ASN A 292 54.18 -20.75 7.33
CA ASN A 292 54.68 -22.03 6.77
C ASN A 292 53.87 -23.22 7.34
N ASN A 293 52.55 -23.18 7.16
CA ASN A 293 51.62 -24.20 7.56
C ASN A 293 51.60 -25.31 6.50
N ASN A 294 51.71 -26.55 6.94
CA ASN A 294 51.61 -27.76 6.13
C ASN A 294 50.37 -27.76 5.21
N ILE A 295 49.24 -27.21 5.68
CA ILE A 295 48.02 -27.09 4.87
C ILE A 295 48.24 -26.13 3.69
N ASP A 296 48.81 -24.95 3.94
CA ASP A 296 49.03 -23.94 2.90
C ASP A 296 50.02 -24.45 1.84
N ILE A 297 51.09 -25.13 2.27
CA ILE A 297 52.06 -25.77 1.36
C ILE A 297 51.37 -26.83 0.49
N LEU A 298 50.55 -27.69 1.10
CA LEU A 298 49.85 -28.75 0.37
C LEU A 298 48.89 -28.19 -0.68
N PHE A 299 48.09 -27.18 -0.33
CA PHE A 299 47.10 -26.61 -1.23
C PHE A 299 47.70 -25.68 -2.30
N LYS A 300 48.95 -25.22 -2.14
CA LYS A 300 49.74 -24.63 -3.23
C LYS A 300 50.17 -25.67 -4.27
N CYS A 301 50.32 -26.93 -3.88
CA CYS A 301 50.65 -28.05 -4.78
C CYS A 301 49.43 -28.61 -5.53
N LEU A 302 48.22 -28.06 -5.35
CA LEU A 302 47.01 -28.54 -5.98
C LEU A 302 46.43 -27.49 -6.93
N PRO A 303 45.98 -27.85 -8.14
CA PRO A 303 45.23 -26.92 -8.98
C PRO A 303 43.86 -26.64 -8.36
N VAL A 304 43.27 -25.51 -8.75
CA VAL A 304 41.94 -25.07 -8.25
C VAL A 304 40.86 -26.14 -8.49
N ASP A 305 40.94 -26.87 -9.60
CA ASP A 305 39.99 -27.94 -9.94
C ASP A 305 40.01 -29.09 -8.92
N ASN A 306 41.17 -29.41 -8.33
CA ASN A 306 41.26 -30.43 -7.27
C ASN A 306 40.57 -29.96 -5.98
N ILE A 307 40.68 -28.67 -5.67
CA ILE A 307 40.05 -28.04 -4.50
C ILE A 307 38.52 -28.05 -4.67
N GLU A 308 38.04 -27.67 -5.85
CA GLU A 308 36.62 -27.68 -6.18
C GLU A 308 36.03 -29.11 -6.15
N ASN A 309 36.72 -30.07 -6.75
CA ASN A 309 36.31 -31.48 -6.70
C ASN A 309 36.25 -32.01 -5.27
N PHE A 310 37.22 -31.66 -4.43
CA PHE A 310 37.24 -32.06 -3.03
C PHE A 310 36.08 -31.45 -2.24
N TYR A 311 35.74 -30.18 -2.48
CA TYR A 311 34.54 -29.55 -1.90
C TYR A 311 33.25 -30.28 -2.29
N GLN A 312 33.08 -30.67 -3.56
CA GLN A 312 31.89 -31.42 -3.99
C GLN A 312 31.80 -32.80 -3.36
N LEU A 313 32.93 -33.52 -3.25
CA LEU A 313 32.97 -34.81 -2.57
C LEU A 313 32.67 -34.69 -1.07
N LEU A 314 33.14 -33.62 -0.43
CA LEU A 314 32.82 -33.35 0.97
C LEU A 314 31.30 -33.18 1.17
N ARG A 315 30.61 -32.47 0.26
CA ARG A 315 29.15 -32.31 0.31
C ARG A 315 28.41 -33.65 0.15
N SER A 316 28.85 -34.52 -0.76
CA SER A 316 28.16 -35.80 -1.01
C SER A 316 28.29 -36.79 0.15
N ASP A 317 29.41 -36.78 0.86
CA ASP A 317 29.76 -37.83 1.83
C ASP A 317 29.71 -37.39 3.30
N TRP A 318 29.33 -36.14 3.60
CA TRP A 318 29.32 -35.58 4.96
C TRP A 318 28.54 -36.42 5.97
N ASP A 319 27.31 -36.82 5.65
CA ASP A 319 26.41 -37.57 6.54
C ASP A 319 26.99 -38.96 6.93
N GLY A 320 27.90 -39.53 6.12
CA GLY A 320 28.51 -40.83 6.38
C GLY A 320 29.67 -40.81 7.38
N ILE A 321 30.35 -39.67 7.54
CA ILE A 321 31.68 -39.58 8.17
C ILE A 321 31.81 -38.37 9.11
N GLY A 322 31.37 -37.19 8.68
CA GLY A 322 31.61 -35.89 9.34
C GLY A 322 30.91 -35.74 10.69
N ALA A 323 29.75 -36.35 10.90
CA ALA A 323 28.96 -36.18 12.11
C ALA A 323 29.55 -36.84 13.38
N LYS A 324 30.53 -37.76 13.27
CA LYS A 324 30.94 -38.65 14.39
C LYS A 324 32.41 -38.56 14.84
N LYS A 325 33.28 -37.78 14.18
CA LYS A 325 34.72 -37.72 14.49
C LYS A 325 35.25 -36.29 14.61
N GLU A 326 35.40 -35.83 15.86
CA GLU A 326 35.83 -34.46 16.19
C GLU A 326 37.21 -34.06 15.62
N SER A 327 38.16 -35.00 15.58
CA SER A 327 39.50 -34.75 15.05
C SER A 327 39.50 -34.43 13.54
N LEU A 328 38.57 -34.99 12.78
CA LEU A 328 38.46 -34.73 11.34
C LEU A 328 37.79 -33.37 11.09
N LYS A 329 36.76 -33.02 11.87
CA LYS A 329 36.10 -31.70 11.80
C LYS A 329 37.09 -30.56 12.00
N SER A 330 37.95 -30.68 13.02
CA SER A 330 38.98 -29.67 13.32
C SER A 330 39.96 -29.45 12.17
N ILE A 331 40.32 -30.51 11.45
CA ILE A 331 41.21 -30.43 10.28
C ILE A 331 40.47 -29.78 9.11
N ILE A 332 39.28 -30.29 8.75
CA ILE A 332 38.48 -29.79 7.63
C ILE A 332 38.17 -28.30 7.80
N ARG A 333 37.87 -27.85 9.02
CA ARG A 333 37.63 -26.44 9.35
C ARG A 333 38.77 -25.50 8.94
N LYS A 334 40.02 -26.00 8.93
CA LYS A 334 41.23 -25.24 8.58
C LYS A 334 41.62 -25.32 7.10
N LEU A 335 40.98 -26.19 6.31
CA LEU A 335 41.34 -26.38 4.91
C LEU A 335 40.77 -25.26 4.04
N PRO A 336 41.55 -24.68 3.09
CA PRO A 336 41.08 -23.59 2.24
C PRO A 336 40.25 -24.12 1.06
N ILE A 337 39.14 -24.77 1.37
CA ILE A 337 38.29 -25.50 0.42
C ILE A 337 36.89 -24.91 0.28
N TRP A 338 36.51 -23.97 1.16
CA TRP A 338 35.16 -23.46 1.19
C TRP A 338 34.99 -22.30 0.21
N PRO A 339 33.97 -22.30 -0.68
CA PRO A 339 33.77 -21.21 -1.61
C PRO A 339 33.51 -19.89 -0.89
N VAL A 340 34.14 -18.82 -1.36
CA VAL A 340 33.95 -17.44 -0.85
C VAL A 340 32.89 -16.75 -1.70
N ARG A 341 32.12 -15.86 -1.08
CA ARG A 341 31.15 -15.04 -1.79
C ARG A 341 31.87 -13.89 -2.51
N PHE A 342 31.56 -13.65 -3.77
CA PHE A 342 32.22 -12.63 -4.60
C PHE A 342 31.78 -11.21 -4.18
N PHE A 343 32.74 -10.29 -4.01
CA PHE A 343 32.50 -8.88 -3.66
C PHE A 343 33.34 -7.94 -4.53
N PRO A 344 32.75 -6.85 -5.08
CA PRO A 344 33.47 -5.86 -5.88
C PRO A 344 34.57 -5.09 -5.13
N SER A 345 34.42 -4.93 -3.81
CA SER A 345 35.27 -4.08 -2.97
C SER A 345 36.49 -4.78 -2.36
N MET A 346 36.63 -6.11 -2.52
CA MET A 346 37.88 -6.78 -2.14
C MET A 346 38.95 -6.49 -3.18
N THR A 347 40.03 -5.85 -2.75
CA THR A 347 41.29 -5.67 -3.49
C THR A 347 41.81 -6.99 -4.10
N ASN A 348 41.43 -8.13 -3.52
CA ASN A 348 41.70 -9.48 -4.01
C ASN A 348 40.64 -9.98 -5.00
N GLN A 349 40.63 -9.41 -6.21
CA GLN A 349 39.72 -9.73 -7.33
C GLN A 349 39.64 -11.21 -7.76
N SER A 350 40.34 -12.15 -7.12
CA SER A 350 40.37 -13.55 -7.53
C SER A 350 40.12 -14.58 -6.44
N LEU A 351 39.94 -14.20 -5.17
CA LEU A 351 39.78 -15.17 -4.08
C LEU A 351 38.50 -16.01 -4.23
N LYS A 352 38.66 -17.31 -4.47
CA LYS A 352 37.57 -18.28 -4.68
C LYS A 352 37.33 -19.18 -3.47
N PHE A 353 38.38 -19.54 -2.73
CA PHE A 353 38.28 -20.49 -1.63
C PHE A 353 38.99 -20.01 -0.37
N ALA A 354 38.41 -20.28 0.81
CA ALA A 354 38.97 -19.96 2.11
C ALA A 354 38.64 -21.01 3.17
N PRO A 355 39.40 -21.06 4.29
CA PRO A 355 39.07 -21.89 5.44
C PRO A 355 37.80 -21.45 6.16
N VAL A 356 37.06 -22.42 6.70
CA VAL A 356 35.88 -22.14 7.54
C VAL A 356 36.28 -21.45 8.84
N SER A 357 37.48 -21.71 9.36
CA SER A 357 37.97 -21.15 10.62
C SER A 357 38.09 -19.62 10.66
N ILE A 358 38.21 -18.96 9.50
CA ILE A 358 38.41 -17.51 9.39
C ILE A 358 37.23 -16.79 8.71
N GLY A 359 36.29 -17.56 8.16
CA GLY A 359 35.19 -17.03 7.37
C GLY A 359 33.90 -16.87 8.17
N TYR A 360 33.12 -15.85 7.84
CA TYR A 360 31.80 -15.60 8.42
C TYR A 360 30.71 -16.15 7.50
N VAL A 361 29.67 -16.74 8.09
CA VAL A 361 28.49 -17.24 7.38
C VAL A 361 27.30 -16.34 7.66
N LEU A 362 26.57 -16.02 6.60
CA LEU A 362 25.36 -15.22 6.68
C LEU A 362 24.12 -16.11 6.56
N PRO A 363 23.09 -15.90 7.39
CA PRO A 363 21.95 -16.81 7.52
C PRO A 363 20.98 -16.83 6.33
N LYS A 364 21.08 -15.86 5.41
CA LYS A 364 20.23 -15.77 4.21
C LYS A 364 21.02 -15.19 3.03
N ASP A 365 20.57 -15.50 1.82
CA ASP A 365 20.97 -14.75 0.63
C ASP A 365 20.44 -13.32 0.72
N PHE A 366 21.34 -12.36 0.85
CA PHE A 366 21.04 -10.92 0.78
C PHE A 366 22.21 -10.20 0.11
N ASN A 367 21.97 -9.17 -0.69
CA ASN A 367 23.05 -8.43 -1.37
C ASN A 367 23.96 -7.77 -0.34
N MET A 368 25.27 -8.00 -0.42
CA MET A 368 26.24 -7.44 0.51
C MET A 368 26.85 -6.16 -0.03
N TYR A 369 27.32 -5.30 0.86
CA TYR A 369 28.02 -4.06 0.54
C TYR A 369 29.44 -4.04 1.11
N LYS A 370 30.24 -3.03 0.74
CA LYS A 370 31.60 -2.82 1.23
C LYS A 370 31.66 -2.85 2.76
N THR A 371 32.66 -3.55 3.29
CA THR A 371 32.89 -3.66 4.73
C THR A 371 34.10 -2.82 5.17
N LYS A 372 34.05 -2.29 6.40
CA LYS A 372 35.10 -1.48 7.02
C LYS A 372 36.44 -2.22 7.18
N GLU A 373 36.37 -3.55 7.33
CA GLU A 373 37.52 -4.45 7.47
C GLU A 373 37.48 -5.50 6.35
N GLU A 374 38.64 -6.05 5.97
CA GLU A 374 38.75 -7.17 5.02
C GLU A 374 38.28 -8.49 5.66
N LYS A 375 36.96 -8.63 5.84
CA LYS A 375 36.34 -9.86 6.36
C LYS A 375 35.96 -10.79 5.22
N ILE A 376 36.25 -12.08 5.39
CA ILE A 376 35.91 -13.12 4.41
C ILE A 376 34.53 -13.67 4.74
N PHE A 377 33.61 -13.63 3.77
CA PHE A 377 32.28 -14.22 3.90
C PHE A 377 32.15 -15.47 3.04
N LEU A 378 31.80 -16.58 3.68
CA LEU A 378 31.67 -17.88 3.06
C LEU A 378 30.35 -17.98 2.30
N LYS A 379 30.39 -18.62 1.13
CA LYS A 379 29.20 -18.93 0.35
C LYS A 379 28.48 -20.12 0.98
N SER A 380 27.17 -19.97 1.18
CA SER A 380 26.28 -21.08 1.49
C SER A 380 25.23 -21.17 0.39
N THR A 381 25.21 -22.27 -0.36
CA THR A 381 24.34 -22.40 -1.54
C THR A 381 23.02 -23.11 -1.26
N ASP A 382 22.96 -23.94 -0.22
CA ASP A 382 21.78 -24.72 0.11
C ASP A 382 21.75 -25.19 1.57
N LYS A 383 20.75 -26.02 1.88
CA LYS A 383 20.58 -26.62 3.21
C LYS A 383 21.70 -27.59 3.60
N ILE A 384 22.42 -28.16 2.64
CA ILE A 384 23.53 -29.09 2.89
C ILE A 384 24.74 -28.28 3.38
N ASP A 385 25.07 -27.19 2.69
CA ASP A 385 26.15 -26.27 3.09
C ASP A 385 25.92 -25.71 4.49
N ASN A 386 24.70 -25.26 4.78
CA ASN A 386 24.34 -24.77 6.11
C ASN A 386 24.55 -25.84 7.19
N ARG A 387 24.18 -27.10 6.93
CA ARG A 387 24.38 -28.20 7.89
C ARG A 387 25.87 -28.46 8.14
N ILE A 388 26.67 -28.51 7.08
CA ILE A 388 28.11 -28.75 7.17
C ILE A 388 28.80 -27.60 7.93
N LEU A 389 28.44 -26.35 7.62
CA LEU A 389 28.99 -25.17 8.29
C LEU A 389 28.61 -25.09 9.78
N ILE A 390 27.38 -25.49 10.15
CA ILE A 390 26.99 -25.65 11.56
C ILE A 390 27.84 -26.74 12.22
N ASP A 391 27.97 -27.90 11.58
CA ASP A 391 28.73 -29.03 12.14
C ASP A 391 30.24 -28.76 12.28
N LEU A 392 30.78 -27.80 11.50
CA LEU A 392 32.17 -27.34 11.51
C LEU A 392 32.41 -26.13 12.44
N ASP A 393 31.41 -25.70 13.23
CA ASP A 393 31.47 -24.52 14.09
C ASP A 393 31.89 -23.24 13.34
N ALA A 394 31.27 -23.00 12.19
CA ALA A 394 31.48 -21.76 11.43
C ALA A 394 30.95 -20.53 12.22
N ALA A 395 31.58 -19.38 12.03
CA ALA A 395 31.16 -18.15 12.69
C ALA A 395 29.93 -17.55 11.99
N TRP A 396 28.75 -17.66 12.61
CA TRP A 396 27.51 -17.08 12.08
C TRP A 396 27.40 -15.60 12.45
N ARG A 397 27.10 -14.76 11.46
CA ARG A 397 26.84 -13.33 11.61
C ARG A 397 25.38 -13.05 11.32
N GLU A 398 24.67 -12.46 12.28
CA GLU A 398 23.34 -11.96 11.99
C GLU A 398 23.39 -10.80 10.99
N ILE A 399 22.35 -10.68 10.16
CA ILE A 399 22.27 -9.63 9.14
C ILE A 399 22.31 -8.23 9.77
N HIS A 400 21.74 -8.08 10.97
CA HIS A 400 21.78 -6.81 11.71
C HIS A 400 23.21 -6.45 12.13
N GLU A 401 23.95 -7.40 12.71
CA GLU A 401 25.34 -7.17 13.10
C GLU A 401 26.23 -6.86 11.92
N TYR A 402 26.07 -7.59 10.81
CA TYR A 402 26.79 -7.31 9.56
C TYR A 402 26.52 -5.88 9.09
N ALA A 403 25.25 -5.50 8.98
CA ALA A 403 24.86 -4.21 8.43
C ALA A 403 25.25 -3.02 9.32
N PHE A 404 25.35 -3.20 10.63
CA PHE A 404 25.69 -2.12 11.57
C PHE A 404 27.19 -2.04 11.86
N ASN A 405 27.82 -3.17 12.15
CA ASN A 405 29.21 -3.22 12.58
C ASN A 405 30.17 -3.28 11.39
N ASP A 406 29.85 -4.11 10.40
CA ASP A 406 30.79 -4.50 9.35
C ASP A 406 30.68 -3.62 8.10
N VAL A 407 29.48 -3.15 7.73
CA VAL A 407 29.26 -2.32 6.54
C VAL A 407 29.90 -0.93 6.67
N GLU A 408 30.70 -0.54 5.68
CA GLU A 408 31.21 0.82 5.51
C GLU A 408 30.13 1.67 4.87
N LEU A 409 29.69 2.74 5.54
CA LEU A 409 28.67 3.62 4.96
C LEU A 409 29.29 4.39 3.78
N PRO A 410 28.63 4.42 2.61
CA PRO A 410 29.14 5.19 1.48
C PRO A 410 29.20 6.69 1.83
N GLU A 411 30.21 7.37 1.32
CA GLU A 411 30.22 8.85 1.31
C GLU A 411 29.31 9.42 0.21
N LYS A 412 29.03 8.63 -0.83
CA LYS A 412 28.18 8.99 -1.98
C LYS A 412 27.32 7.83 -2.41
N ASN A 413 26.15 8.12 -3.00
CA ASN A 413 25.28 7.12 -3.59
C ASN A 413 26.02 6.30 -4.67
N ASP A 414 25.94 4.98 -4.56
CA ASP A 414 26.36 4.05 -5.61
C ASP A 414 25.31 2.94 -5.78
N GLN A 415 25.32 2.31 -6.96
CA GLN A 415 24.32 1.30 -7.32
C GLN A 415 24.43 0.04 -6.43
N GLU A 416 25.62 -0.30 -5.92
CA GLU A 416 25.83 -1.46 -5.06
C GLU A 416 25.19 -1.26 -3.68
N TYR A 417 25.23 -0.04 -3.16
CA TYR A 417 24.57 0.35 -1.91
C TYR A 417 23.05 0.36 -2.06
N VAL A 418 22.54 0.82 -3.22
CA VAL A 418 21.11 0.73 -3.55
C VAL A 418 20.65 -0.74 -3.56
N ASP A 419 21.43 -1.63 -4.18
CA ASP A 419 21.12 -3.06 -4.24
C ASP A 419 21.21 -3.75 -2.86
N PHE A 420 22.08 -3.26 -1.97
CA PHE A 420 22.14 -3.65 -0.56
C PHE A 420 20.90 -3.20 0.22
N LEU A 421 20.53 -1.91 0.12
CA LEU A 421 19.33 -1.36 0.76
C LEU A 421 18.03 -2.01 0.27
N ASP A 422 18.02 -2.52 -0.96
CA ASP A 422 16.90 -3.31 -1.51
C ASP A 422 16.54 -4.52 -0.64
N SER A 423 17.50 -4.99 0.16
CA SER A 423 17.35 -6.14 1.05
C SER A 423 17.01 -5.79 2.51
N LYS A 424 17.32 -4.57 3.00
CA LYS A 424 17.02 -4.09 4.37
C LYS A 424 16.97 -2.56 4.52
N PHE A 425 16.03 -2.07 5.34
CA PHE A 425 15.61 -0.66 5.39
C PHE A 425 15.85 0.05 6.74
N ASN A 426 17.09 0.22 7.23
CA ASN A 426 17.34 0.90 8.53
C ASN A 426 18.45 1.97 8.48
N TYR A 427 18.83 2.46 7.29
CA TYR A 427 20.02 3.31 7.11
C TYR A 427 19.69 4.64 6.41
N LEU A 428 20.71 5.44 6.11
CA LEU A 428 20.56 6.60 5.23
C LEU A 428 20.26 6.14 3.81
N PHE A 429 19.31 6.80 3.17
CA PHE A 429 18.76 6.46 1.88
C PHE A 429 19.25 7.42 0.81
N PRO A 430 19.54 6.91 -0.40
CA PRO A 430 20.00 7.74 -1.50
C PRO A 430 18.90 8.63 -2.04
N ASN A 431 19.29 9.88 -2.31
CA ASN A 431 18.48 10.81 -3.07
C ASN A 431 18.35 10.36 -4.55
N ALA A 432 17.26 10.73 -5.20
CA ALA A 432 16.96 10.37 -6.59
C ALA A 432 17.79 11.13 -7.64
N PHE A 433 18.30 12.30 -7.29
CA PHE A 433 18.88 13.28 -8.19
C PHE A 433 20.26 13.76 -7.73
N THR A 434 20.60 13.61 -6.45
CA THR A 434 21.92 13.92 -5.90
C THR A 434 22.63 12.69 -5.38
N ASP A 435 23.94 12.83 -5.15
CA ASP A 435 24.76 11.79 -4.54
C ASP A 435 24.56 11.68 -3.01
N ASP A 436 23.69 12.51 -2.43
CA ASP A 436 23.53 12.65 -0.99
C ASP A 436 22.72 11.50 -0.38
N LEU A 437 23.11 11.12 0.84
CA LEU A 437 22.40 10.16 1.66
C LEU A 437 21.60 10.89 2.75
N MET A 438 20.29 10.63 2.82
CA MET A 438 19.38 11.31 3.74
C MET A 438 18.59 10.32 4.62
N PRO A 439 18.17 10.73 5.83
CA PRO A 439 17.18 9.98 6.59
C PRO A 439 15.90 9.81 5.77
N ILE A 440 15.29 8.62 5.81
CA ILE A 440 14.07 8.32 5.07
C ILE A 440 12.92 9.31 5.37
N SER A 441 12.89 9.83 6.59
CA SER A 441 11.90 10.80 7.05
C SER A 441 12.00 12.17 6.39
N LYS A 442 13.12 12.48 5.74
CA LYS A 442 13.31 13.69 4.93
C LYS A 442 13.00 13.48 3.46
N LEU A 443 12.84 12.22 3.02
CA LEU A 443 12.62 11.89 1.63
C LEU A 443 11.13 11.71 1.33
N PHE A 444 10.73 12.13 0.14
CA PHE A 444 9.39 12.06 -0.40
C PHE A 444 9.34 11.17 -1.64
N ASP A 445 8.17 10.59 -1.88
CA ASP A 445 7.91 9.83 -3.09
C ASP A 445 7.68 10.75 -4.30
N TYR A 446 8.55 10.61 -5.30
CA TYR A 446 8.48 11.38 -6.55
C TYR A 446 7.24 11.02 -7.39
N ASP A 447 6.69 9.82 -7.24
CA ASP A 447 5.50 9.42 -7.98
C ASP A 447 4.23 10.06 -7.42
N ASN A 448 4.27 10.56 -6.18
CA ASN A 448 3.16 11.28 -5.60
C ASN A 448 3.04 12.67 -6.25
N LEU A 449 1.90 12.93 -6.90
CA LEU A 449 1.66 14.17 -7.64
C LEU A 449 1.80 15.42 -6.76
N VAL A 450 1.34 15.37 -5.50
CA VAL A 450 1.42 16.53 -4.60
C VAL A 450 2.87 16.85 -4.27
N PHE A 451 3.65 15.84 -3.85
CA PHE A 451 5.07 16.06 -3.52
C PHE A 451 5.88 16.52 -4.73
N ARG A 452 5.66 15.91 -5.90
CA ARG A 452 6.34 16.30 -7.13
C ARG A 452 6.04 17.75 -7.54
N THR A 453 4.80 18.19 -7.36
CA THR A 453 4.42 19.58 -7.69
C THR A 453 4.95 20.56 -6.65
N VAL A 454 4.76 20.29 -5.35
CA VAL A 454 5.15 21.20 -4.27
C VAL A 454 6.67 21.37 -4.18
N PHE A 455 7.42 20.27 -4.22
CA PHE A 455 8.88 20.27 -4.18
C PHE A 455 9.50 20.32 -5.59
N GLY A 456 8.72 20.69 -6.61
CA GLY A 456 9.21 20.81 -7.98
C GLY A 456 10.42 21.75 -8.04
N GLY A 457 11.56 21.25 -8.51
CA GLY A 457 12.82 22.01 -8.56
C GLY A 457 13.74 21.84 -7.34
N ASP A 458 13.27 21.22 -6.24
CA ASP A 458 14.14 20.78 -5.15
C ASP A 458 14.52 19.31 -5.36
N SER A 459 15.70 19.11 -5.93
CA SER A 459 16.24 17.76 -6.17
C SER A 459 16.60 17.03 -4.87
N ASN A 460 16.75 17.71 -3.73
CA ASN A 460 17.36 17.15 -2.53
C ASN A 460 16.39 16.36 -1.64
N VAL A 461 15.11 16.27 -2.02
CA VAL A 461 14.07 15.71 -1.14
C VAL A 461 13.44 14.41 -1.63
N PHE A 462 13.87 13.85 -2.77
CA PHE A 462 13.21 12.67 -3.36
C PHE A 462 14.01 11.38 -3.19
N LEU A 463 13.32 10.27 -2.90
CA LEU A 463 13.93 8.94 -2.76
C LEU A 463 14.32 8.33 -4.11
N HIS A 464 15.48 7.67 -4.17
CA HIS A 464 15.95 6.96 -5.36
C HIS A 464 14.96 5.91 -5.91
N ARG A 465 14.72 5.94 -7.24
CA ARG A 465 13.65 5.20 -7.94
C ARG A 465 13.66 3.68 -7.72
N ASN A 466 14.85 3.08 -7.57
CA ASN A 466 14.95 1.63 -7.36
C ASN A 466 14.39 1.18 -6.01
N LEU A 467 14.38 2.06 -5.00
CA LEU A 467 13.88 1.78 -3.65
C LEU A 467 12.38 2.06 -3.51
N THR A 468 11.84 2.87 -4.42
CA THR A 468 10.43 3.22 -4.56
C THR A 468 9.52 2.00 -4.73
N LYS A 469 10.03 0.83 -5.13
CA LYS A 469 9.23 -0.42 -5.16
C LYS A 469 8.85 -0.97 -3.77
N HIS A 470 9.51 -0.50 -2.71
CA HIS A 470 9.27 -0.93 -1.33
C HIS A 470 8.51 0.09 -0.49
N LYS A 471 7.71 0.98 -1.10
CA LYS A 471 7.00 2.08 -0.39
C LYS A 471 6.39 1.62 0.92
N SER A 472 5.55 0.59 0.87
CA SER A 472 4.82 0.07 2.04
C SER A 472 5.71 -0.34 3.23
N LYS A 473 6.93 -0.83 2.99
CA LYS A 473 7.89 -1.15 4.06
C LYS A 473 8.59 0.10 4.56
N LEU A 474 8.90 1.03 3.64
CA LEU A 474 9.55 2.30 3.94
C LEU A 474 8.62 3.26 4.71
N SER A 475 7.31 3.23 4.47
CA SER A 475 6.34 4.06 5.21
C SER A 475 6.35 3.71 6.71
N ASN A 476 6.55 2.43 7.06
CA ASN A 476 6.64 1.97 8.46
C ASN A 476 7.83 2.56 9.23
N ILE A 477 8.86 3.03 8.53
CA ILE A 477 10.06 3.65 9.12
C ILE A 477 10.10 5.17 8.88
N GLY A 478 9.00 5.76 8.39
CA GLY A 478 8.83 7.21 8.26
C GLY A 478 9.01 7.78 6.87
N PHE A 479 9.02 6.97 5.80
CA PHE A 479 9.01 7.49 4.42
C PHE A 479 7.72 8.24 4.10
N ASN A 480 7.84 9.37 3.40
CA ASN A 480 6.69 10.16 2.97
C ASN A 480 6.22 9.71 1.58
N ASP A 481 5.53 8.56 1.51
CA ASP A 481 4.90 8.05 0.29
C ASP A 481 3.50 8.64 0.07
N GLU A 482 2.73 8.76 1.14
CA GLU A 482 1.41 9.38 1.15
C GLU A 482 1.40 10.73 1.89
N LEU A 483 0.42 11.56 1.55
CA LEU A 483 0.22 12.86 2.20
C LEU A 483 -0.41 12.67 3.58
N SER A 484 0.41 12.42 4.60
CA SER A 484 0.04 12.42 6.01
C SER A 484 -0.17 13.86 6.53
N PRO A 485 -0.79 14.07 7.71
CA PRO A 485 -0.91 15.41 8.29
C PRO A 485 0.44 16.11 8.52
N GLU A 486 1.48 15.35 8.86
CA GLU A 486 2.84 15.86 9.07
C GLU A 486 3.50 16.26 7.74
N SER A 487 3.42 15.40 6.72
CA SER A 487 3.96 15.72 5.40
C SER A 487 3.18 16.84 4.69
N PHE A 488 1.87 16.96 4.94
CA PHE A 488 1.06 18.11 4.51
C PHE A 488 1.58 19.43 5.11
N ASN A 489 1.82 19.48 6.42
CA ASN A 489 2.34 20.68 7.08
C ASN A 489 3.70 21.09 6.52
N ARG A 490 4.59 20.12 6.25
CA ARG A 490 5.88 20.36 5.59
C ARG A 490 5.72 20.91 4.18
N CYS A 491 4.77 20.40 3.40
CA CYS A 491 4.45 20.94 2.07
C CYS A 491 3.98 22.40 2.16
N ALA A 492 3.07 22.71 3.08
CA ALA A 492 2.56 24.07 3.28
C ALA A 492 3.67 25.05 3.67
N LYS A 493 4.53 24.67 4.63
CA LYS A 493 5.69 25.49 5.05
C LYS A 493 6.69 25.71 3.92
N HIS A 494 6.97 24.68 3.13
CA HIS A 494 7.88 24.82 2.00
C HIS A 494 7.34 25.82 0.95
N ILE A 495 6.02 25.82 0.70
CA ILE A 495 5.39 26.81 -0.18
C ILE A 495 5.53 28.24 0.38
N GLU A 496 5.32 28.42 1.69
CA GLU A 496 5.49 29.70 2.38
C GLU A 496 6.94 30.20 2.27
N GLU A 497 7.93 29.34 2.55
CA GLU A 497 9.36 29.63 2.41
C GLU A 497 9.73 30.05 0.97
N LEU A 498 9.18 29.36 -0.04
CA LEU A 498 9.39 29.70 -1.45
C LEU A 498 8.82 31.08 -1.79
N GLN A 499 7.67 31.44 -1.22
CA GLN A 499 7.05 32.75 -1.44
C GLN A 499 7.92 33.89 -0.86
N GLU A 500 8.57 33.69 0.28
CA GLU A 500 9.38 34.72 0.94
C GLU A 500 10.74 34.98 0.27
N ILE A 501 11.42 33.92 -0.19
CA ILE A 501 12.80 34.02 -0.70
C ILE A 501 12.82 34.39 -2.19
N ASN A 502 12.15 33.59 -3.02
CA ASN A 502 12.11 33.79 -4.47
C ASN A 502 10.96 32.94 -5.07
N PRO A 503 9.75 33.50 -5.20
CA PRO A 503 8.58 32.75 -5.62
C PRO A 503 8.75 32.19 -7.04
N PRO A 504 8.67 30.87 -7.24
CA PRO A 504 8.73 30.28 -8.56
C PRO A 504 7.47 30.65 -9.37
N PRO A 505 7.54 30.65 -10.72
CA PRO A 505 6.42 31.10 -11.57
C PRO A 505 5.15 30.26 -11.40
N ASP A 506 5.28 29.02 -10.90
CA ASP A 506 4.20 28.07 -10.64
C ASP A 506 3.73 28.06 -9.17
N ILE A 507 4.21 28.98 -8.32
CA ILE A 507 3.90 28.99 -6.87
C ILE A 507 2.39 28.95 -6.57
N ARG A 508 1.60 29.67 -7.38
CA ARG A 508 0.12 29.65 -7.29
C ARG A 508 -0.43 28.25 -7.53
N HIS A 509 0.11 27.53 -8.52
CA HIS A 509 -0.32 26.17 -8.84
C HIS A 509 0.03 25.18 -7.72
N ARG A 510 1.19 25.35 -7.06
CA ARG A 510 1.57 24.54 -5.89
C ARG A 510 0.58 24.70 -4.74
N GLY A 511 0.20 25.95 -4.44
CA GLY A 511 -0.86 26.26 -3.47
C GLY A 511 -2.20 25.63 -3.83
N PHE A 512 -2.62 25.75 -5.11
CA PHE A 512 -3.84 25.13 -5.61
C PHE A 512 -3.87 23.61 -5.37
N VAL A 513 -2.82 22.88 -5.76
CA VAL A 513 -2.76 21.42 -5.61
C VAL A 513 -2.88 20.99 -4.15
N LEU A 514 -2.26 21.75 -3.24
CA LEU A 514 -2.30 21.42 -1.81
C LEU A 514 -3.68 21.71 -1.19
N VAL A 515 -4.31 22.83 -1.54
CA VAL A 515 -5.67 23.19 -1.09
C VAL A 515 -6.73 22.24 -1.67
N ASP A 516 -6.63 21.89 -2.95
CA ASP A 516 -7.53 20.90 -3.58
C ASP A 516 -7.46 19.54 -2.87
N HIS A 517 -6.25 19.11 -2.48
CA HIS A 517 -6.10 17.88 -1.71
C HIS A 517 -6.70 17.99 -0.29
N PHE A 518 -6.54 19.14 0.37
CA PHE A 518 -7.17 19.39 1.68
C PHE A 518 -8.69 19.27 1.62
N TYR A 519 -9.34 19.84 0.59
CA TYR A 519 -10.79 19.75 0.43
C TYR A 519 -11.30 18.33 0.12
N LYS A 520 -10.48 17.48 -0.52
CA LYS A 520 -10.84 16.08 -0.82
C LYS A 520 -10.88 15.19 0.42
N ASP A 521 -10.05 15.46 1.43
CA ASP A 521 -10.00 14.66 2.67
C ASP A 521 -9.96 15.54 3.92
N LEU A 522 -11.04 16.29 4.13
CA LEU A 522 -11.16 17.19 5.26
C LEU A 522 -11.02 16.50 6.62
N LYS A 523 -11.34 15.20 6.75
CA LYS A 523 -11.29 14.47 8.03
C LYS A 523 -9.86 14.19 8.49
N LYS A 524 -8.93 14.05 7.55
CA LYS A 524 -7.53 13.73 7.81
C LYS A 524 -6.74 14.89 8.40
N TYR A 525 -7.10 16.12 8.04
CA TYR A 525 -6.34 17.31 8.38
C TYR A 525 -7.03 18.18 9.43
N ASP A 526 -6.21 18.81 10.26
CA ASP A 526 -6.60 19.74 11.30
C ASP A 526 -6.27 21.16 10.83
N ILE A 527 -7.30 21.99 10.62
CA ILE A 527 -7.14 23.32 10.04
C ILE A 527 -6.37 24.26 10.96
N GLU A 528 -6.49 24.11 12.28
CA GLU A 528 -5.81 24.95 13.29
C GLU A 528 -4.27 24.85 13.23
N LYS A 529 -3.73 23.83 12.56
CA LYS A 529 -2.28 23.64 12.38
C LYS A 529 -1.73 24.29 11.12
N ILE A 530 -2.61 24.70 10.21
CA ILE A 530 -2.25 25.17 8.86
C ILE A 530 -2.91 26.50 8.51
N ASP A 531 -3.86 26.99 9.32
CA ASP A 531 -4.63 28.22 9.12
C ASP A 531 -3.77 29.48 9.01
N ARG A 532 -2.61 29.48 9.67
CA ARG A 532 -1.62 30.57 9.69
C ARG A 532 -0.52 30.45 8.65
N ILE A 533 -0.46 29.37 7.88
CA ILE A 533 0.59 29.14 6.87
C ILE A 533 0.13 29.74 5.54
N SER A 534 0.96 30.58 4.92
CA SER A 534 0.61 31.26 3.67
C SER A 534 0.84 30.38 2.43
N PHE A 535 -0.12 29.49 2.15
CA PHE A 535 -0.09 28.62 0.96
C PHE A 535 -1.36 28.67 0.10
N VAL A 536 -2.38 29.45 0.49
CA VAL A 536 -3.69 29.48 -0.18
C VAL A 536 -3.70 30.50 -1.31
N PRO A 537 -4.00 30.12 -2.56
CA PRO A 537 -4.07 31.05 -3.68
C PRO A 537 -5.09 32.18 -3.49
N ILE A 538 -4.67 33.42 -3.76
CA ILE A 538 -5.54 34.59 -3.70
C ILE A 538 -6.02 35.01 -5.10
N ALA A 539 -7.19 35.63 -5.17
CA ALA A 539 -7.71 36.21 -6.40
C ALA A 539 -6.73 37.25 -6.94
N LYS A 540 -6.44 37.21 -8.25
CA LYS A 540 -5.46 38.12 -8.88
C LYS A 540 -6.07 39.50 -9.17
N PHE A 541 -7.34 39.54 -9.51
CA PHE A 541 -8.10 40.73 -9.82
C PHE A 541 -9.53 40.54 -9.32
N LEU A 542 -10.13 41.62 -8.85
CA LEU A 542 -11.53 41.65 -8.39
C LEU A 542 -12.46 42.32 -9.41
N GLY A 543 -11.89 42.83 -10.50
CA GLY A 543 -12.56 43.67 -11.49
C GLY A 543 -12.67 45.11 -11.01
N LYS A 544 -12.88 46.02 -11.96
CA LYS A 544 -13.22 47.41 -11.65
C LYS A 544 -14.53 47.47 -10.84
N PRO A 545 -14.64 48.35 -9.84
CA PRO A 545 -13.67 49.37 -9.42
C PRO A 545 -12.64 48.91 -8.36
N TYR A 546 -12.74 47.66 -7.91
CA TYR A 546 -11.96 47.13 -6.77
C TYR A 546 -10.47 47.04 -7.05
N ASP A 547 -10.07 46.71 -8.29
CA ASP A 547 -8.67 46.51 -8.70
C ASP A 547 -7.73 47.68 -8.34
N LYS A 548 -8.24 48.91 -8.29
CA LYS A 548 -7.47 50.11 -7.94
C LYS A 548 -6.85 50.04 -6.53
N TYR A 549 -7.57 49.43 -5.60
CA TYR A 549 -7.20 49.35 -4.19
C TYR A 549 -6.90 47.92 -3.73
N TYR A 550 -7.18 46.93 -4.57
CA TYR A 550 -6.86 45.53 -4.32
C TYR A 550 -5.47 45.20 -4.85
N ASN A 551 -4.43 45.60 -4.11
CA ASN A 551 -3.03 45.41 -4.48
C ASN A 551 -2.31 44.54 -3.44
N HIS A 552 -2.17 43.26 -3.75
CA HIS A 552 -1.40 42.31 -2.96
C HIS A 552 -0.07 42.01 -3.65
N SER A 553 1.04 42.18 -2.93
CA SER A 553 2.39 41.86 -3.44
C SER A 553 2.68 40.36 -3.49
N GLN A 554 1.91 39.57 -2.74
CA GLN A 554 2.03 38.12 -2.63
C GLN A 554 0.97 37.42 -3.48
N PHE A 555 1.21 36.15 -3.81
CA PHE A 555 0.29 35.33 -4.62
C PHE A 555 -0.52 34.34 -3.77
N LEU A 556 -0.06 34.08 -2.56
CA LEU A 556 -0.64 33.16 -1.60
C LEU A 556 -0.80 33.86 -0.25
N GLU A 557 -1.82 33.46 0.50
CA GLU A 557 -2.13 33.96 1.84
C GLU A 557 -2.53 32.78 2.75
N CYS A 558 -2.67 33.01 4.04
CA CYS A 558 -3.13 32.00 4.99
C CYS A 558 -4.67 31.97 5.10
N PHE A 559 -5.24 30.86 5.61
CA PHE A 559 -6.70 30.76 5.76
C PHE A 559 -7.28 31.78 6.75
N ASP A 560 -6.50 32.23 7.74
CA ASP A 560 -6.90 33.24 8.72
C ASP A 560 -7.07 34.64 8.09
N ASN A 561 -6.35 34.92 6.99
CA ASN A 561 -6.29 36.25 6.38
C ASN A 561 -6.93 36.31 4.98
N ILE A 562 -7.63 35.24 4.57
CA ILE A 562 -8.33 35.16 3.29
C ILE A 562 -9.86 35.10 3.51
N VAL A 563 -10.62 35.69 2.58
CA VAL A 563 -12.07 35.86 2.72
C VAL A 563 -12.81 35.18 1.56
N HIS A 564 -13.94 34.56 1.89
CA HIS A 564 -14.84 33.96 0.91
C HIS A 564 -15.42 35.04 -0.02
N PRO A 565 -15.50 34.81 -1.34
CA PRO A 565 -16.01 35.81 -2.29
C PRO A 565 -17.42 36.36 -1.98
N GLN A 566 -18.24 35.60 -1.26
CA GLN A 566 -19.56 36.05 -0.80
C GLN A 566 -19.50 37.25 0.17
N TYR A 567 -18.37 37.43 0.86
CA TYR A 567 -18.13 38.54 1.79
C TYR A 567 -17.26 39.63 1.17
N LYS A 568 -17.15 39.66 -0.17
CA LYS A 568 -16.38 40.66 -0.91
C LYS A 568 -16.70 42.07 -0.40
N GLY A 569 -17.98 42.47 -0.38
CA GLY A 569 -18.39 43.84 -0.08
C GLY A 569 -18.09 44.33 1.34
N VAL A 570 -17.72 43.45 2.28
CA VAL A 570 -17.44 43.82 3.67
C VAL A 570 -15.97 43.76 4.08
N ALA A 571 -15.09 43.20 3.24
CA ALA A 571 -13.69 42.97 3.63
C ALA A 571 -12.65 43.07 2.51
N TRP A 572 -13.04 43.27 1.24
CA TRP A 572 -12.11 43.21 0.09
C TRP A 572 -10.90 44.14 0.21
N SER A 573 -11.01 45.25 0.94
CA SER A 573 -9.90 46.22 1.06
C SER A 573 -8.92 45.88 2.19
N GLN A 574 -9.26 44.92 3.05
CA GLN A 574 -8.49 44.57 4.25
C GLN A 574 -7.89 43.17 4.14
N ASN A 575 -8.57 42.27 3.42
CA ASN A 575 -8.19 40.87 3.28
C ASN A 575 -8.23 40.44 1.82
N ALA A 576 -7.36 39.50 1.47
CA ALA A 576 -7.38 38.86 0.17
C ALA A 576 -8.61 37.95 0.03
N LEU A 577 -9.06 37.71 -1.20
CA LEU A 577 -10.14 36.76 -1.48
C LEU A 577 -9.58 35.44 -1.99
N PHE A 578 -10.28 34.33 -1.74
CA PHE A 578 -9.99 33.06 -2.38
C PHE A 578 -9.94 33.23 -3.90
N ALA A 579 -8.92 32.65 -4.54
CA ALA A 579 -8.88 32.57 -5.99
C ALA A 579 -10.04 31.70 -6.50
N GLU A 580 -10.47 31.91 -7.75
CA GLU A 580 -11.67 31.29 -8.29
C GLU A 580 -11.59 29.74 -8.33
N ASP A 581 -10.37 29.22 -8.36
CA ASP A 581 -10.05 27.79 -8.43
C ASP A 581 -9.91 27.11 -7.06
N VAL A 582 -9.93 27.85 -5.94
CA VAL A 582 -9.75 27.30 -4.58
C VAL A 582 -10.84 27.72 -3.59
N ILE A 583 -12.00 28.16 -4.10
CA ILE A 583 -13.14 28.54 -3.26
C ILE A 583 -13.58 27.32 -2.43
N PRO A 584 -13.71 27.45 -1.09
CA PRO A 584 -14.17 26.37 -0.23
C PRO A 584 -15.50 25.76 -0.70
N PRO A 585 -15.56 24.45 -0.97
CA PRO A 585 -16.81 23.78 -1.32
C PRO A 585 -17.75 23.63 -0.10
N SER A 586 -19.03 23.32 -0.35
CA SER A 586 -20.06 23.25 0.72
C SER A 586 -19.69 22.29 1.86
N ASN A 587 -19.09 21.13 1.55
CA ASN A 587 -18.62 20.18 2.57
C ASN A 587 -17.50 20.74 3.45
N ALA A 588 -16.64 21.63 2.91
CA ALA A 588 -15.61 22.32 3.69
C ALA A 588 -16.23 23.36 4.62
N LEU A 589 -17.22 24.12 4.14
CA LEU A 589 -17.95 25.13 4.92
C LEU A 589 -18.84 24.48 6.01
N GLU A 590 -19.43 23.32 5.74
CA GLU A 590 -20.17 22.54 6.75
C GLU A 590 -19.26 22.08 7.89
N LYS A 591 -18.04 21.63 7.58
CA LYS A 591 -17.07 21.21 8.59
C LYS A 591 -16.43 22.41 9.31
N TYR A 592 -16.15 23.48 8.59
CA TYR A 592 -15.48 24.68 9.08
C TYR A 592 -16.31 25.94 8.75
N PRO A 593 -17.37 26.25 9.51
CA PRO A 593 -18.27 27.36 9.20
C PRO A 593 -17.64 28.76 9.24
N SER A 594 -16.51 28.91 9.93
CA SER A 594 -15.73 30.15 10.00
C SER A 594 -14.75 30.32 8.84
N LEU A 595 -14.54 29.30 8.00
CA LEU A 595 -13.55 29.33 6.91
C LEU A 595 -13.89 30.43 5.90
N GLY A 596 -13.00 31.41 5.75
CA GLY A 596 -13.21 32.56 4.88
C GLY A 596 -14.18 33.60 5.42
N LYS A 597 -14.64 33.48 6.67
CA LYS A 597 -15.51 34.48 7.31
C LYS A 597 -14.63 35.60 7.90
N PRO A 598 -14.77 36.88 7.48
CA PRO A 598 -13.94 37.96 8.01
C PRO A 598 -14.21 38.19 9.51
N SER A 599 -13.19 38.65 10.23
CA SER A 599 -13.35 39.07 11.63
C SER A 599 -14.15 40.37 11.73
N ASP A 600 -14.87 40.59 12.84
CA ASP A 600 -15.61 41.83 13.04
C ASP A 600 -14.70 43.07 13.04
N ILE A 601 -13.47 42.91 13.54
CA ILE A 601 -12.44 43.97 13.52
C ILE A 601 -12.05 44.31 12.09
N THR A 602 -11.89 43.31 11.22
CA THR A 602 -11.62 43.48 9.79
C THR A 602 -12.76 44.28 9.13
N VAL A 603 -14.01 43.91 9.38
CA VAL A 603 -15.18 44.58 8.80
C VAL A 603 -15.27 46.05 9.25
N ILE A 604 -14.96 46.34 10.52
CA ILE A 604 -14.92 47.72 11.03
C ILE A 604 -13.78 48.51 10.38
N LYS A 605 -12.59 47.91 10.21
CA LYS A 605 -11.48 48.55 9.47
C LYS A 605 -11.87 48.81 8.02
N HIS A 606 -12.61 47.89 7.40
CA HIS A 606 -13.13 48.07 6.05
C HIS A 606 -14.10 49.25 5.96
N LEU A 607 -15.04 49.39 6.90
CA LEU A 607 -15.93 50.57 6.97
C LEU A 607 -15.12 51.89 7.06
N LYS A 608 -14.09 51.90 7.91
CA LYS A 608 -13.19 53.06 8.02
C LYS A 608 -12.45 53.34 6.72
N PHE A 609 -12.08 52.31 5.97
CA PHE A 609 -11.48 52.47 4.64
C PHE A 609 -12.48 53.06 3.64
N LEU A 610 -13.71 52.52 3.57
CA LEU A 610 -14.78 53.06 2.72
C LEU A 610 -15.01 54.55 3.01
N ARG A 611 -15.08 54.94 4.28
CA ARG A 611 -15.27 56.33 4.66
C ARG A 611 -14.04 57.20 4.42
N ASN A 612 -12.84 56.78 4.83
CA ASN A 612 -11.67 57.66 4.89
C ASN A 612 -10.88 57.74 3.57
N LYS A 613 -10.96 56.70 2.72
CA LYS A 613 -10.17 56.61 1.49
C LYS A 613 -11.03 56.77 0.24
N LEU A 614 -12.20 56.13 0.21
CA LEU A 614 -13.03 56.06 -1.01
C LEU A 614 -13.93 57.29 -1.21
N ILE A 615 -14.25 58.05 -0.16
CA ILE A 615 -15.05 59.28 -0.29
C ILE A 615 -14.36 60.30 -1.22
N ASP A 616 -13.02 60.38 -1.16
CA ASP A 616 -12.23 61.34 -1.93
C ASP A 616 -11.84 60.81 -3.33
N ASP A 617 -12.31 59.62 -3.72
CA ASP A 617 -11.96 59.01 -5.00
C ASP A 617 -12.93 59.42 -6.12
N ASP A 618 -12.42 60.18 -7.09
CA ASP A 618 -13.21 60.70 -8.22
C ASP A 618 -13.86 59.61 -9.09
N GLU A 619 -13.18 58.47 -9.30
CA GLU A 619 -13.69 57.37 -10.12
C GLU A 619 -14.86 56.68 -9.42
N TRP A 620 -14.72 56.44 -8.12
CA TRP A 620 -15.82 55.90 -7.32
C TRP A 620 -16.99 56.87 -7.22
N ARG A 621 -16.72 58.16 -7.08
CA ARG A 621 -17.75 59.21 -7.00
C ARG A 621 -18.56 59.34 -8.30
N ASN A 622 -17.90 59.25 -9.45
CA ASN A 622 -18.54 59.50 -10.74
C ASN A 622 -19.15 58.23 -11.35
N ASP A 623 -18.44 57.10 -11.29
CA ASP A 623 -18.79 55.91 -12.08
C ASP A 623 -19.33 54.74 -11.22
N TRP A 624 -19.05 54.72 -9.91
CA TRP A 624 -19.34 53.56 -9.04
C TRP A 624 -20.10 53.88 -7.76
N LYS A 625 -20.90 54.95 -7.79
CA LYS A 625 -21.69 55.42 -6.65
C LYS A 625 -22.59 54.34 -6.04
N ASP A 626 -23.31 53.59 -6.86
CA ASP A 626 -24.23 52.55 -6.36
C ASP A 626 -23.47 51.38 -5.73
N THR A 627 -22.34 51.00 -6.32
CA THR A 627 -21.45 49.96 -5.77
C THR A 627 -20.89 50.40 -4.41
N PHE A 628 -20.41 51.64 -4.29
CA PHE A 628 -19.96 52.19 -3.00
C PHE A 628 -21.03 52.10 -1.93
N VAL A 629 -22.25 52.55 -2.25
CA VAL A 629 -23.39 52.50 -1.33
C VAL A 629 -23.71 51.05 -0.95
N SER A 630 -23.71 50.12 -1.90
CA SER A 630 -23.91 48.68 -1.60
C SER A 630 -22.89 48.17 -0.59
N ASN A 631 -21.60 48.44 -0.79
CA ASN A 631 -20.54 47.99 0.12
C ASN A 631 -20.76 48.53 1.55
N VAL A 632 -21.12 49.82 1.68
CA VAL A 632 -21.40 50.42 2.99
C VAL A 632 -22.59 49.76 3.69
N PHE A 633 -23.68 49.51 2.97
CA PHE A 633 -24.87 48.89 3.56
C PHE A 633 -24.69 47.39 3.83
N GLU A 634 -23.92 46.66 3.02
CA GLU A 634 -23.52 45.28 3.32
C GLU A 634 -22.72 45.20 4.62
N VAL A 635 -21.85 46.19 4.89
CA VAL A 635 -21.15 46.29 6.17
C VAL A 635 -22.14 46.55 7.32
N TYR A 636 -23.14 47.42 7.13
CA TYR A 636 -24.16 47.64 8.16
C TYR A 636 -25.03 46.41 8.40
N ASP A 637 -25.40 45.67 7.36
CA ASP A 637 -26.13 44.40 7.47
C ASP A 637 -25.33 43.41 8.32
N TRP A 638 -24.02 43.26 8.07
CA TRP A 638 -23.13 42.43 8.88
C TRP A 638 -23.10 42.88 10.35
N LEU A 639 -22.87 44.17 10.59
CA LEU A 639 -22.74 44.70 11.96
C LEU A 639 -24.04 44.63 12.74
N GLU A 640 -25.20 44.81 12.08
CA GLU A 640 -26.52 44.67 12.69
C GLU A 640 -26.81 43.23 13.10
N GLU A 641 -26.49 42.25 12.25
CA GLU A 641 -26.62 40.84 12.59
C GLU A 641 -25.77 40.50 13.81
N LYS A 642 -24.50 40.95 13.84
CA LYS A 642 -23.57 40.71 14.95
C LYS A 642 -23.94 41.42 16.25
N CYS A 643 -24.43 42.64 16.17
CA CYS A 643 -24.91 43.36 17.36
C CYS A 643 -26.21 42.75 17.91
N SER A 644 -27.08 42.23 17.04
CA SER A 644 -28.34 41.59 17.42
C SER A 644 -28.13 40.20 18.03
N SER A 645 -27.26 39.38 17.44
CA SER A 645 -27.08 37.97 17.81
C SER A 645 -25.98 37.74 18.85
N GLU A 646 -24.81 38.35 18.68
CA GLU A 646 -23.57 38.05 19.41
C GLU A 646 -23.19 39.15 20.42
N LYS A 647 -24.00 40.22 20.54
CA LYS A 647 -23.79 41.38 21.44
C LYS A 647 -22.42 42.05 21.25
N LEU A 648 -21.92 42.12 20.02
CA LEU A 648 -20.74 42.94 19.70
C LEU A 648 -20.96 44.37 20.20
N MET A 649 -20.02 44.89 20.99
CA MET A 649 -20.05 46.28 21.52
C MET A 649 -19.21 47.20 20.62
N LEU A 650 -19.86 47.84 19.65
CA LEU A 650 -19.21 48.69 18.65
C LEU A 650 -18.56 49.93 19.26
N SER A 651 -19.09 50.42 20.38
CA SER A 651 -18.52 51.54 21.15
C SER A 651 -17.08 51.32 21.63
N LEU A 652 -16.58 50.07 21.63
CA LEU A 652 -15.17 49.77 21.93
C LEU A 652 -14.23 50.00 20.73
N TYR A 653 -14.74 49.98 19.51
CA TYR A 653 -13.97 50.02 18.26
C TYR A 653 -14.19 51.30 17.43
N ILE A 654 -15.33 51.96 17.63
CA ILE A 654 -15.74 53.20 16.97
C ILE A 654 -15.81 54.29 18.05
N LYS A 655 -15.09 55.40 17.84
CA LYS A 655 -15.14 56.53 18.78
C LYS A 655 -16.47 57.26 18.66
N GLU A 656 -16.96 57.84 19.75
CA GLU A 656 -18.29 58.50 19.79
C GLU A 656 -18.44 59.62 18.74
N ASN A 657 -17.34 60.30 18.40
CA ASN A 657 -17.29 61.40 17.43
C ASN A 657 -16.76 60.98 16.05
N GLU A 658 -16.59 59.68 15.78
CA GLU A 658 -16.11 59.18 14.49
C GLU A 658 -17.28 59.14 13.49
N PRO A 659 -17.22 59.91 12.37
CA PRO A 659 -18.32 60.01 11.42
C PRO A 659 -18.34 58.82 10.46
N LEU A 660 -18.82 57.67 10.93
CA LEU A 660 -18.88 56.41 10.17
C LEU A 660 -20.29 56.00 9.75
N PHE A 661 -21.34 56.73 10.15
CA PHE A 661 -22.72 56.36 9.83
C PHE A 661 -23.27 57.25 8.72
N LEU A 662 -23.69 56.61 7.62
CA LEU A 662 -24.19 57.31 6.43
C LEU A 662 -25.67 57.68 6.62
N ASN A 663 -25.93 58.92 7.04
CA ASN A 663 -27.27 59.49 7.24
C ASN A 663 -27.61 60.46 6.10
N LEU A 664 -27.94 59.92 4.93
CA LEU A 664 -28.27 60.70 3.72
C LEU A 664 -29.35 61.77 3.98
N GLY A 665 -28.95 63.04 3.83
CA GLY A 665 -29.80 64.21 3.89
C GLY A 665 -30.37 64.62 2.53
N LYS A 666 -30.55 65.93 2.31
CA LYS A 666 -31.19 66.47 1.09
C LYS A 666 -30.40 66.21 -0.20
N SER A 667 -29.06 66.22 -0.13
CA SER A 667 -28.20 66.03 -1.31
C SER A 667 -28.24 64.60 -1.86
N GLN A 668 -28.70 63.61 -1.06
CA GLN A 668 -28.69 62.17 -1.39
C GLN A 668 -27.34 61.70 -1.98
N ASN A 669 -26.26 62.39 -1.61
CA ASN A 669 -24.92 62.14 -2.11
C ASN A 669 -24.09 61.41 -1.04
N PRO A 670 -23.74 60.14 -1.23
CA PRO A 670 -22.97 59.37 -0.25
C PRO A 670 -21.51 59.80 -0.15
N PHE A 671 -21.01 60.61 -1.09
CA PHE A 671 -19.66 61.19 -1.08
C PHE A 671 -19.62 62.59 -0.44
N ASP A 672 -20.77 63.11 -0.01
CA ASP A 672 -20.86 64.35 0.74
C ASP A 672 -20.53 64.07 2.21
N ILE A 673 -19.45 64.67 2.70
CA ILE A 673 -18.92 64.41 4.05
C ILE A 673 -19.94 64.77 5.13
N ASP A 674 -20.81 65.75 4.87
CA ASP A 674 -21.85 66.17 5.80
C ASP A 674 -22.94 65.10 6.02
N ASN A 675 -23.07 64.15 5.09
CA ASN A 675 -23.98 63.01 5.24
C ASN A 675 -23.38 61.87 6.11
N TRP A 676 -22.11 61.95 6.49
CA TRP A 676 -21.46 60.99 7.39
C TRP A 676 -21.44 61.55 8.82
N VAL A 677 -22.20 60.92 9.70
CA VAL A 677 -22.43 61.40 11.07
C VAL A 677 -21.87 60.43 12.10
N SER A 678 -21.52 60.98 13.26
CA SER A 678 -21.02 60.21 14.40
C SER A 678 -22.15 59.70 15.28
N ALA A 679 -21.86 58.72 16.13
CA ALA A 679 -22.85 58.19 17.08
C ALA A 679 -23.39 59.27 18.03
N SER A 680 -22.56 60.24 18.45
CA SER A 680 -22.96 61.39 19.28
C SER A 680 -23.96 62.35 18.60
N ASN A 681 -24.04 62.32 17.28
CA ASN A 681 -24.88 63.17 16.45
C ASN A 681 -26.12 62.45 15.90
N LEU A 682 -26.42 61.25 16.43
CA LEU A 682 -27.62 60.50 16.14
C LEU A 682 -28.39 60.22 17.43
N VAL A 683 -29.71 60.09 17.35
CA VAL A 683 -30.54 59.64 18.46
C VAL A 683 -31.68 58.75 17.92
N LEU A 684 -31.86 57.59 18.55
CA LEU A 684 -32.92 56.63 18.23
C LEU A 684 -34.28 57.11 18.77
N ASN A 685 -35.34 56.81 18.02
CA ASN A 685 -36.76 57.14 18.32
C ASN A 685 -37.07 58.65 18.36
N ILE A 686 -36.42 59.43 17.50
CA ILE A 686 -36.69 60.86 17.26
C ILE A 686 -37.66 61.03 16.07
N GLU A 687 -38.48 62.09 16.07
CA GLU A 687 -39.42 62.36 14.98
C GLU A 687 -38.76 63.05 13.76
N PRO A 688 -39.26 62.82 12.53
CA PRO A 688 -38.74 63.48 11.34
C PRO A 688 -38.79 65.01 11.45
N GLY A 689 -37.64 65.67 11.33
CA GLY A 689 -37.51 67.13 11.38
C GLY A 689 -36.86 67.66 12.67
N GLU A 690 -36.68 66.81 13.68
CA GLU A 690 -35.92 67.13 14.89
C GLU A 690 -34.40 66.98 14.67
N ASP A 691 -33.60 67.66 15.49
CA ASP A 691 -32.15 67.58 15.46
C ASP A 691 -31.69 66.13 15.74
N LYS A 692 -30.64 65.67 15.04
CA LYS A 692 -30.09 64.30 15.14
C LYS A 692 -31.02 63.17 14.68
N TYR A 693 -32.06 63.48 13.92
CA TYR A 693 -32.94 62.50 13.30
C TYR A 693 -32.16 61.51 12.39
N ILE A 694 -32.48 60.23 12.52
CA ILE A 694 -31.89 59.14 11.74
C ILE A 694 -32.81 58.85 10.55
N ASN A 695 -32.27 58.91 9.33
CA ASN A 695 -33.07 58.65 8.15
C ASN A 695 -33.63 57.21 8.12
N PRO A 696 -34.74 56.95 7.40
CA PRO A 696 -35.37 55.62 7.38
C PRO A 696 -34.50 54.49 6.84
N ARG A 697 -33.41 54.82 6.12
CA ARG A 697 -32.51 53.83 5.53
C ARG A 697 -31.49 53.34 6.56
N LEU A 698 -30.96 54.24 7.38
CA LEU A 698 -30.03 53.95 8.47
C LEU A 698 -30.76 53.47 9.73
N SER A 699 -31.99 53.94 9.99
CA SER A 699 -32.78 53.59 11.18
C SER A 699 -33.12 52.09 11.29
N LYS A 700 -33.00 51.34 10.18
CA LYS A 700 -33.17 49.87 10.15
C LYS A 700 -32.11 49.14 10.96
N TYR A 701 -30.93 49.75 11.12
CA TYR A 701 -29.78 49.16 11.81
C TYR A 701 -29.78 49.52 13.30
N TYR A 702 -30.88 49.20 13.98
CA TYR A 702 -31.13 49.64 15.35
C TYR A 702 -30.11 49.06 16.34
N ALA A 703 -29.81 47.76 16.26
CA ALA A 703 -28.89 47.11 17.20
C ALA A 703 -27.46 47.62 17.02
N MET A 704 -27.02 47.82 15.78
CA MET A 704 -25.73 48.40 15.41
C MET A 704 -25.57 49.81 16.00
N LEU A 705 -26.54 50.70 15.74
CA LEU A 705 -26.50 52.08 16.22
C LEU A 705 -26.50 52.14 17.74
N LYS A 706 -27.36 51.37 18.40
CA LYS A 706 -27.41 51.27 19.86
C LYS A 706 -26.08 50.78 20.44
N SER A 707 -25.48 49.76 19.82
CA SER A 707 -24.18 49.21 20.22
C SER A 707 -23.02 50.20 20.04
N ALA A 708 -23.10 51.05 19.02
CA ALA A 708 -22.14 52.13 18.77
C ALA A 708 -22.23 53.29 19.77
N GLY A 709 -23.22 53.29 20.67
CA GLY A 709 -23.40 54.31 21.71
C GLY A 709 -24.40 55.42 21.34
N VAL A 710 -25.20 55.22 20.27
CA VAL A 710 -26.27 56.15 19.92
C VAL A 710 -27.30 56.20 21.05
N LYS A 711 -27.62 57.41 21.52
CA LYS A 711 -28.61 57.61 22.59
C LYS A 711 -30.01 57.28 22.09
N GLU A 712 -30.87 56.83 23.00
CA GLU A 712 -32.24 56.45 22.68
C GLU A 712 -33.22 57.24 23.54
N ILE A 713 -34.23 57.86 22.92
CA ILE A 713 -35.37 58.41 23.64
C ILE A 713 -36.26 57.26 24.10
N LYS A 714 -36.43 57.14 25.42
CA LYS A 714 -37.36 56.19 26.02
C LYS A 714 -38.63 56.92 26.41
N VAL A 715 -39.76 56.45 25.88
CA VAL A 715 -41.08 56.95 26.30
C VAL A 715 -41.27 56.62 27.79
N PRO A 716 -41.76 57.56 28.62
CA PRO A 716 -42.08 57.25 30.01
C PRO A 716 -43.13 56.15 30.06
N ASN A 717 -42.85 55.09 30.81
CA ASN A 717 -43.75 53.95 30.98
C ASN A 717 -44.88 54.33 31.96
N PHE A 718 -45.78 55.20 31.52
CA PHE A 718 -46.94 55.67 32.27
C PHE A 718 -48.21 55.23 31.53
N LYS A 719 -48.88 54.20 32.04
CA LYS A 719 -50.17 53.75 31.51
C LYS A 719 -51.27 54.71 31.99
N ILE A 720 -51.80 55.52 31.09
CA ILE A 720 -53.04 56.28 31.32
C ILE A 720 -54.18 55.26 31.39
N GLN A 721 -54.84 55.14 32.54
CA GLN A 721 -56.05 54.31 32.67
C GLN A 721 -57.27 55.14 32.27
N VAL A 722 -57.93 54.73 31.18
CA VAL A 722 -59.27 55.20 30.83
C VAL A 722 -60.24 54.12 31.26
N GLY A 723 -61.17 54.43 32.17
CA GLY A 723 -62.16 53.47 32.65
C GLY A 723 -63.15 53.09 31.55
N GLU A 724 -63.46 51.80 31.41
CA GLU A 724 -64.55 51.35 30.54
C GLU A 724 -65.88 51.87 31.10
N HIS A 725 -66.52 52.80 30.37
CA HIS A 725 -67.85 53.28 30.69
C HIS A 725 -68.83 52.79 29.61
N ASP A 726 -69.74 51.89 30.00
CA ASP A 726 -70.87 51.46 29.17
C ASP A 726 -71.98 52.53 29.17
N GLN A 727 -71.68 53.67 28.57
CA GLN A 727 -72.63 54.79 28.46
C GLN A 727 -73.92 54.36 27.75
N SER A 728 -73.85 53.42 26.80
CA SER A 728 -75.02 52.87 26.11
C SER A 728 -76.03 52.26 27.08
N SER A 729 -75.61 51.35 27.94
CA SER A 729 -76.52 50.68 28.87
C SER A 729 -77.07 51.63 29.93
N ILE A 730 -76.27 52.61 30.38
CA ILE A 730 -76.71 53.62 31.34
C ILE A 730 -77.79 54.52 30.73
N ILE A 731 -77.58 54.98 29.49
CA ILE A 731 -78.55 55.82 28.77
C ILE A 731 -79.86 55.06 28.54
N ILE A 732 -79.81 53.82 28.05
CA ILE A 732 -81.00 53.01 27.79
C ILE A 732 -81.78 52.73 29.08
N LYS A 733 -81.08 52.35 30.16
CA LYS A 733 -81.72 52.08 31.45
C LYS A 733 -82.46 53.32 31.97
N ASN A 734 -81.80 54.48 31.97
CA ASN A 734 -82.38 55.71 32.48
C ASN A 734 -83.54 56.20 31.61
N LEU A 735 -83.44 56.09 30.27
CA LEU A 735 -84.54 56.45 29.37
C LEU A 735 -85.80 55.61 29.62
N LEU A 736 -85.65 54.29 29.78
CA LEU A 736 -86.78 53.39 30.09
C LEU A 736 -87.40 53.67 31.45
N GLU A 737 -86.59 53.96 32.46
CA GLU A 737 -87.06 54.34 33.80
C GLU A 737 -87.84 55.66 33.77
N PHE A 738 -87.35 56.65 33.00
CA PHE A 738 -88.05 57.93 32.84
C PHE A 738 -89.37 57.80 32.09
N LEU A 739 -89.44 57.05 30.99
CA LEU A 739 -90.67 56.83 30.22
C LEU A 739 -91.73 56.02 31.00
N SER A 740 -91.29 55.13 31.90
CA SER A 740 -92.21 54.33 32.73
C SER A 740 -92.83 55.14 33.87
N ASN A 741 -92.24 56.27 34.26
CA ASN A 741 -92.72 57.11 35.35
C ASN A 741 -93.58 58.27 34.82
N GLN A 742 -94.90 58.09 34.85
CA GLN A 742 -95.88 59.08 34.37
C GLN A 742 -95.86 60.42 35.12
N MET A 743 -95.18 60.53 36.27
CA MET A 743 -95.07 61.77 37.06
C MET A 743 -93.61 62.27 37.10
N ASN A 744 -92.97 62.34 35.94
CA ASN A 744 -91.57 62.79 35.82
C ASN A 744 -91.52 64.24 35.31
N SER A 745 -90.70 65.08 35.96
CA SER A 745 -90.49 66.49 35.59
C SER A 745 -89.89 66.70 34.19
N LEU A 746 -89.37 65.63 33.58
CA LEU A 746 -88.81 65.65 32.22
C LEU A 746 -89.88 65.45 31.12
N HIS A 747 -91.11 65.12 31.49
CA HIS A 747 -92.24 65.08 30.55
C HIS A 747 -92.82 66.49 30.36
N ASP A 748 -92.99 66.88 29.10
CA ASP A 748 -93.35 68.24 28.69
C ASP A 748 -94.58 68.29 27.77
N VAL A 749 -95.23 67.15 27.56
CA VAL A 749 -96.53 67.00 26.91
C VAL A 749 -97.42 66.02 27.68
N VAL A 750 -98.70 66.33 27.76
CA VAL A 750 -99.74 65.51 28.40
C VAL A 750 -100.84 65.24 27.38
N PHE A 751 -101.18 63.98 27.16
CA PHE A 751 -102.35 63.58 26.39
C PHE A 751 -103.49 63.30 27.35
N ASN A 752 -104.60 64.03 27.22
CA ASN A 752 -105.80 63.77 27.99
C ASN A 752 -106.75 62.91 27.15
N VAL A 753 -106.83 61.63 27.47
CA VAL A 753 -107.64 60.65 26.73
C VAL A 753 -108.87 60.31 27.57
N ASN A 754 -110.03 60.85 27.19
CA ASN A 754 -111.30 60.60 27.91
C ASN A 754 -111.23 60.82 29.45
N GLY A 755 -110.41 61.78 29.90
CA GLY A 755 -110.21 62.11 31.32
C GLY A 755 -109.01 61.43 31.99
N GLU A 756 -108.26 60.57 31.29
CA GLU A 756 -106.98 60.03 31.76
C GLU A 756 -105.81 60.83 31.17
N GLU A 757 -104.90 61.30 32.03
CA GLU A 757 -103.70 62.05 31.63
C GLU A 757 -102.51 61.11 31.41
N ILE A 758 -101.95 61.11 30.19
CA ILE A 758 -100.75 60.36 29.80
C ILE A 758 -99.62 61.35 29.56
N TRP A 759 -98.57 61.26 30.37
CA TRP A 759 -97.42 62.17 30.30
C TRP A 759 -96.34 61.59 29.40
N ALA A 760 -95.77 62.42 28.53
CA ALA A 760 -94.75 62.03 27.57
C ALA A 760 -93.75 63.16 27.27
N SER A 761 -92.71 62.83 26.51
CA SER A 761 -91.64 63.77 26.14
C SER A 761 -91.73 64.12 24.66
N ARG A 762 -91.82 65.42 24.35
CA ARG A 762 -91.90 65.95 22.98
C ARG A 762 -90.72 65.51 22.14
N ILE A 763 -89.51 65.48 22.70
CA ILE A 763 -88.31 65.10 21.94
C ILE A 763 -88.33 63.62 21.54
N VAL A 764 -88.82 62.74 22.43
CA VAL A 764 -88.94 61.30 22.15
C VAL A 764 -90.02 61.04 21.12
N LEU A 765 -91.17 61.73 21.23
CA LEU A 765 -92.27 61.62 20.28
C LEU A 765 -91.90 62.18 18.89
N ALA A 766 -91.26 63.35 18.85
CA ALA A 766 -90.76 63.95 17.61
C ALA A 766 -89.69 63.08 16.93
N ALA A 767 -88.80 62.46 17.72
CA ALA A 767 -87.82 61.51 17.17
C ALA A 767 -88.46 60.22 16.65
N SER A 768 -89.64 59.85 17.17
CA SER A 768 -90.34 58.61 16.80
C SER A 768 -91.38 58.80 15.69
N SER A 769 -91.78 60.03 15.38
CA SER A 769 -92.85 60.35 14.43
C SER A 769 -92.72 61.76 13.86
N GLU A 770 -92.72 61.84 12.53
CA GLU A 770 -92.69 63.10 11.78
C GLU A 770 -93.92 63.98 12.07
N PHE A 771 -95.08 63.37 12.36
CA PHE A 771 -96.27 64.09 12.77
C PHE A 771 -96.03 64.89 14.06
N PHE A 772 -95.46 64.24 15.08
CA PHE A 772 -95.16 64.91 16.34
C PHE A 772 -94.02 65.92 16.19
N LEU A 773 -93.03 65.63 15.35
CA LEU A 773 -91.99 66.60 15.00
C LEU A 773 -92.61 67.89 14.46
N GLN A 774 -93.41 67.80 13.39
CA GLN A 774 -94.06 68.98 12.78
C GLN A 774 -95.02 69.68 13.74
N LYS A 775 -95.78 68.92 14.54
CA LYS A 775 -96.74 69.45 15.52
C LYS A 775 -96.04 70.23 16.65
N PHE A 776 -94.86 69.80 17.09
CA PHE A 776 -94.10 70.47 18.14
C PHE A 776 -93.15 71.56 17.63
N THR A 777 -92.70 71.52 16.37
CA THR A 777 -91.80 72.54 15.81
C THR A 777 -92.53 73.73 15.17
N SER A 778 -93.78 73.55 14.72
CA SER A 778 -94.41 74.49 13.79
C SER A 778 -95.92 74.74 14.04
N GLY A 779 -96.52 74.15 15.08
CA GLY A 779 -97.94 74.29 15.41
C GLY A 779 -98.26 75.15 16.64
N GLU A 780 -99.54 75.28 16.98
CA GLU A 780 -100.06 76.03 18.17
C GLU A 780 -99.49 75.55 19.51
N CYS A 781 -98.84 74.38 19.53
CA CYS A 781 -98.24 73.74 20.70
C CYS A 781 -96.74 74.08 20.92
N ALA A 782 -96.13 74.90 20.05
CA ALA A 782 -94.69 75.18 20.11
C ALA A 782 -94.28 76.03 21.33
N ASN A 783 -95.20 76.82 21.91
CA ASN A 783 -94.90 77.81 22.96
C ASN A 783 -95.59 77.52 24.32
N SER A 784 -96.26 76.38 24.49
CA SER A 784 -96.91 75.98 25.75
C SER A 784 -96.12 74.89 26.48
N ASN A 785 -96.15 74.91 27.82
CA ASN A 785 -95.46 73.95 28.66
C ASN A 785 -96.17 73.75 30.03
N PRO A 786 -96.72 72.56 30.35
CA PRO A 786 -96.87 71.40 29.46
C PRO A 786 -97.96 71.64 28.39
N VAL A 787 -97.80 71.00 27.24
CA VAL A 787 -98.83 70.99 26.18
C VAL A 787 -99.87 69.94 26.52
N THR A 788 -101.15 70.30 26.67
CA THR A 788 -102.24 69.32 26.81
C THR A 788 -102.86 69.03 25.44
N ILE A 789 -102.93 67.76 25.05
CA ILE A 789 -103.56 67.29 23.81
C ILE A 789 -104.75 66.41 24.20
N ASP A 790 -105.97 66.90 23.98
CA ASP A 790 -107.19 66.12 24.22
C ASP A 790 -107.41 65.11 23.08
N ILE A 791 -107.62 63.85 23.45
CA ILE A 791 -107.98 62.75 22.55
C ILE A 791 -109.32 62.19 23.04
N ASN A 792 -110.40 62.52 22.34
CA ASN A 792 -111.77 62.24 22.81
C ASN A 792 -112.31 60.85 22.41
N ASP A 793 -111.50 59.95 21.83
CA ASP A 793 -111.97 58.62 21.44
C ASP A 793 -110.83 57.59 21.28
N VAL A 794 -110.63 56.71 22.27
CA VAL A 794 -109.77 55.53 22.10
C VAL A 794 -110.36 54.33 22.86
N SER A 795 -110.89 53.36 22.12
CA SER A 795 -111.26 52.02 22.61
C SER A 795 -110.42 50.99 21.82
N PRO A 796 -109.58 50.15 22.47
CA PRO A 796 -108.51 49.43 21.78
C PRO A 796 -109.03 48.25 20.96
N THR A 797 -109.53 48.53 19.76
CA THR A 797 -109.71 47.55 18.70
C THR A 797 -108.61 47.73 17.65
N SER A 798 -108.17 46.63 17.02
CA SER A 798 -107.11 46.63 16.00
C SER A 798 -107.35 47.64 14.86
N VAL A 799 -108.61 47.99 14.62
CA VAL A 799 -109.05 48.98 13.62
C VAL A 799 -108.71 50.42 14.03
N GLN A 800 -108.97 50.78 15.29
CA GLN A 800 -108.66 52.13 15.79
C GLN A 800 -107.15 52.32 15.98
N LEU A 801 -106.41 51.28 16.36
CA LEU A 801 -104.94 51.32 16.40
C LEU A 801 -104.32 51.56 15.01
N LEU A 802 -104.94 51.01 13.96
CA LEU A 802 -104.51 51.27 12.58
C LEU A 802 -104.77 52.73 12.19
N ALA A 803 -105.92 53.28 12.58
CA ALA A 803 -106.26 54.68 12.38
C ALA A 803 -105.27 55.60 13.09
N LEU A 804 -105.00 55.37 14.39
CA LEU A 804 -104.05 56.17 15.17
C LEU A 804 -102.60 56.04 14.67
N ALA A 805 -102.18 54.84 14.25
CA ALA A 805 -100.85 54.66 13.69
C ALA A 805 -100.68 55.42 12.36
N ASN A 806 -101.75 55.53 11.58
CA ASN A 806 -101.76 56.33 10.36
C ASN A 806 -101.80 57.84 10.68
N ASP A 807 -102.67 58.28 11.58
CA ASP A 807 -102.84 59.69 11.97
C ASP A 807 -101.57 60.27 12.61
N TYR A 808 -100.85 59.46 13.39
CA TYR A 808 -99.60 59.85 14.04
C TYR A 808 -98.35 59.46 13.26
N GLY A 809 -98.45 58.99 12.01
CA GLY A 809 -97.29 58.68 11.17
C GLY A 809 -96.35 57.61 11.78
N LEU A 810 -96.90 56.61 12.44
CA LEU A 810 -96.18 55.49 13.07
C LEU A 810 -96.09 54.31 12.09
N ASP A 811 -95.31 54.47 11.03
CA ASP A 811 -95.25 53.55 9.88
C ASP A 811 -95.03 52.09 10.29
N LYS A 812 -94.10 51.84 11.22
CA LYS A 812 -93.80 50.46 11.65
C LYS A 812 -94.96 49.80 12.39
N LEU A 813 -95.67 50.55 13.22
CA LEU A 813 -96.83 50.05 13.93
C LEU A 813 -98.00 49.80 12.95
N LYS A 814 -98.18 50.71 11.99
CA LYS A 814 -99.15 50.57 10.89
C LYS A 814 -98.91 49.27 10.12
N GLU A 815 -97.69 49.02 9.65
CA GLU A 815 -97.32 47.76 8.95
C GLU A 815 -97.63 46.50 9.77
N LEU A 816 -97.31 46.51 11.07
CA LEU A 816 -97.57 45.37 11.95
C LEU A 816 -99.07 45.10 12.14
N ILE A 817 -99.88 46.15 12.21
CA ILE A 817 -101.33 46.02 12.34
C ILE A 817 -101.95 45.57 11.01
N GLU A 818 -101.49 46.10 9.87
CA GLU A 818 -101.89 45.62 8.54
C GLU A 818 -101.58 44.12 8.36
N LEU A 819 -100.41 43.67 8.81
CA LEU A 819 -100.05 42.25 8.84
C LEU A 819 -100.96 41.41 9.77
N LYS A 820 -101.36 41.96 10.92
CA LYS A 820 -102.23 41.24 11.86
C LYS A 820 -103.66 41.14 11.33
N LEU A 821 -104.15 42.19 10.65
CA LEU A 821 -105.47 42.22 10.04
C LEU A 821 -105.56 41.34 8.79
N SER A 822 -104.51 41.27 7.97
CA SER A 822 -104.49 40.38 6.80
C SER A 822 -104.66 38.90 7.17
N ARG A 823 -104.19 38.49 8.36
CA ARG A 823 -104.33 37.13 8.90
C ARG A 823 -105.75 36.75 9.30
N ILE A 824 -106.65 37.71 9.51
CA ILE A 824 -108.05 37.44 9.88
C ILE A 824 -109.02 37.60 8.70
N VAL A 825 -108.51 37.98 7.52
CA VAL A 825 -109.27 38.07 6.28
C VAL A 825 -109.72 36.67 5.86
N ASN A 826 -111.02 36.54 5.59
CA ASN A 826 -111.67 35.35 5.08
C ASN A 826 -112.81 35.73 4.14
N ARG A 827 -113.43 34.74 3.48
CA ARG A 827 -114.48 34.95 2.49
C ARG A 827 -115.66 35.79 2.99
N SER A 828 -116.02 35.71 4.28
CA SER A 828 -117.19 36.43 4.82
C SER A 828 -116.91 37.85 5.30
N ASN A 829 -115.65 38.25 5.49
CA ASN A 829 -115.29 39.60 5.98
C ASN A 829 -114.34 40.39 5.07
N VAL A 830 -113.80 39.78 4.00
CA VAL A 830 -112.79 40.42 3.14
C VAL A 830 -113.29 41.74 2.53
N ARG A 831 -114.57 41.84 2.20
CA ARG A 831 -115.13 43.08 1.61
C ARG A 831 -115.18 44.21 2.65
N ASP A 832 -115.51 43.88 3.89
CA ASP A 832 -115.55 44.84 4.99
C ASP A 832 -114.15 45.30 5.39
N ILE A 833 -113.18 44.36 5.44
CA ILE A 833 -111.78 44.69 5.73
C ILE A 833 -111.15 45.48 4.56
N LEU A 834 -111.52 45.20 3.31
CA LEU A 834 -111.08 45.99 2.17
C LEU A 834 -111.57 47.45 2.28
N ASN A 835 -112.87 47.64 2.52
CA ASN A 835 -113.45 48.97 2.69
C ASN A 835 -112.77 49.72 3.86
N LEU A 836 -112.46 49.00 4.93
CA LEU A 836 -111.74 49.56 6.07
C LEU A 836 -110.30 49.95 5.72
N ALA A 837 -109.59 49.12 4.97
CA ALA A 837 -108.22 49.38 4.53
C ALA A 837 -108.15 50.59 3.60
N GLU A 838 -109.10 50.71 2.66
CA GLU A 838 -109.26 51.88 1.79
C GLU A 838 -109.58 53.15 2.61
N TYR A 839 -110.47 53.04 3.61
CA TYR A 839 -110.83 54.17 4.47
C TYR A 839 -109.66 54.68 5.33
N LEU A 840 -108.84 53.76 5.87
CA LEU A 840 -107.71 54.08 6.74
C LEU A 840 -106.38 54.26 6.01
N ASN A 841 -106.41 54.30 4.67
CA ASN A 841 -105.23 54.44 3.81
C ASN A 841 -104.13 53.40 4.09
N ALA A 842 -104.56 52.16 4.37
CA ALA A 842 -103.73 51.02 4.73
C ALA A 842 -103.38 50.20 3.49
N SER A 843 -102.38 50.67 2.75
CA SER A 843 -102.12 50.23 1.37
C SER A 843 -101.73 48.75 1.23
N GLN A 844 -101.03 48.15 2.20
CA GLN A 844 -100.65 46.74 2.11
C GLN A 844 -101.84 45.83 2.44
N LEU A 845 -102.66 46.21 3.42
CA LEU A 845 -103.89 45.49 3.74
C LEU A 845 -104.94 45.61 2.62
N GLU A 846 -105.04 46.78 1.99
CA GLU A 846 -105.90 47.03 0.84
C GLU A 846 -105.52 46.12 -0.34
N GLU A 847 -104.24 46.13 -0.73
CA GLU A 847 -103.70 45.26 -1.78
C GLU A 847 -103.91 43.78 -1.46
N TYR A 848 -103.70 43.38 -0.21
CA TYR A 848 -103.94 42.00 0.24
C TYR A 848 -105.40 41.60 0.06
N CYS A 849 -106.35 42.45 0.47
CA CYS A 849 -107.78 42.18 0.31
C CYS A 849 -108.22 42.18 -1.17
N LYS A 850 -107.70 43.08 -2.01
CA LYS A 850 -107.95 43.10 -3.46
C LYS A 850 -107.52 41.79 -4.12
N ARG A 851 -106.29 41.34 -3.83
CA ARG A 851 -105.78 40.05 -4.32
C ARG A 851 -106.58 38.86 -3.78
N TYR A 852 -106.96 38.89 -2.50
CA TYR A 852 -107.81 37.84 -1.93
C TYR A 852 -109.14 37.75 -2.68
N ILE A 853 -109.76 38.87 -3.06
CA ILE A 853 -110.99 38.88 -3.87
C ILE A 853 -110.73 38.36 -5.27
N GLU A 854 -109.73 38.87 -6.00
CA GLU A 854 -109.37 38.43 -7.36
C GLU A 854 -109.18 36.91 -7.46
N VAL A 855 -108.48 36.31 -6.49
CA VAL A 855 -108.22 34.87 -6.46
C VAL A 855 -109.48 34.03 -6.17
N ASN A 856 -110.47 34.59 -5.48
CA ASN A 856 -111.67 33.86 -5.02
C ASN A 856 -112.97 34.27 -5.76
N VAL A 857 -112.90 35.02 -6.86
CA VAL A 857 -114.07 35.50 -7.65
C VAL A 857 -114.89 34.37 -8.32
N HIS A 858 -114.34 33.16 -8.46
CA HIS A 858 -114.99 31.99 -9.07
C HIS A 858 -115.36 30.86 -8.09
N SER A 859 -115.27 31.11 -6.78
CA SER A 859 -115.57 30.17 -5.69
C SER A 859 -116.53 30.78 -4.71
#